data_AF-A0A101J3C1-F1
#
_entry.id   AF-A0A101J3C1-F1
#
_cell.length_a   1.000
_cell.length_b   1.000
_cell.length_c   1.000
_cell.angle_alpha   90.00
_cell.angle_beta   90.00
_cell.angle_gamma   90.00
#
_symmetry.space_group_name_H-M   'P 1'
#
loop_
_entity.id
_entity.type
_entity.pdbx_description
1 polymer ?
#
loop_
_entity_poly.entity_id
_entity_poly.type
_entity_poly.pdbx_seq_one_letter_code
_entity_poly.pdbx_strand_id
1 'polypeptide(L)'
;MNKYKLINNITGWIVFAVAAVVYLLTIESSASFWDCGEFITSAYKLEVGHPPGAPFFMLIGNIFTQFAGDPSRVALMINSMSALMSAFTILFLFWTITHLTRKLLLGSDSKQLTSGQLIAVIGSGLVGSLVYTFSDTFWFSAVEGEVYAFSSMLTALVFWLILKWEDNADEPHSDKWLVLIAYVMGLSIGVHLLNLLCIPAIVLVYYYRKNETPTWKGGLLSLLLSFGLIIILMWGIIPGFTKVGGWFELFFVNSLGMPYNSGLIVYLILLVATITWGLIESSSEKRSDKRAHIALFIALGLTGILFIGSNLLLWLILIAAAAYLVFRYKKMNNRFVNLVMSSLMVIMVGISAYALIPIRSSANPPLDLNSPEDIFSLGSYLNREQYGQTPLIHGTTYASKIARNADGTAIMTGEKASYSRILKSSPEEKDRYVKSTSSNYKYTNTMLFPRMHSNPNNPSFRNHIIGYERWGGVTDRNSKPTFLQNIRFLVNYQINYMYWRYFMWNFSGRQNDIQGDGGITTGNWITGIPFFDEHVLGLGPQDNIAPDIVNNKGHNKYYMLPLLLGIIGILYQLRLKQKGFRSFSIVFLLFFMTGLAIILYLNQTPFEPRERDYAYAGSFYAFSIWVGMGVAGISLFLRKYIRNTTAATTLATVASLLVPLQMASQNWDDHDRSGRTLARDTGMNYLNSVGENGILFTNGDNDTYPLWYVQETEGFRTDVRVTNLSFLQTEWYVDQLLRQAYDSEPLPIKWPQEAYYGERGSAAFVLTRQEIENVLRQNNIPPVSFGSYYDVNAFRDTLSLKQVMENLRTGKNTKPANPFNTGDTPIIPGNVLVLYVDTANVDWKALHAKPNDKMYINLGDKSAVYRQELMILEMLTNINDDHWKRPIHFATTITPSLFMNLQDS
;
A
#
# COMPACT_ATOMS: atom_id res chain seq x y z
N MET A 1 21.25 37.93 12.41
CA MET A 1 20.31 36.98 11.76
C MET A 1 20.68 36.65 10.31
N ASN A 2 21.10 37.62 9.49
CA ASN A 2 21.38 37.38 8.05
C ASN A 2 22.49 36.35 7.77
N LYS A 3 23.59 36.35 8.55
CA LYS A 3 24.71 35.40 8.35
C LYS A 3 24.31 33.93 8.56
N TYR A 4 23.58 33.60 9.63
CA TYR A 4 23.10 32.23 9.86
C TYR A 4 22.13 31.78 8.77
N LYS A 5 21.14 32.62 8.41
CA LYS A 5 20.16 32.28 7.38
C LYS A 5 20.84 31.96 6.04
N LEU A 6 21.82 32.79 5.65
CA LEU A 6 22.60 32.57 4.44
C LEU A 6 23.36 31.24 4.47
N ILE A 7 24.16 30.99 5.51
CA ILE A 7 24.96 29.77 5.64
C ILE A 7 24.07 28.53 5.70
N ASN A 8 22.98 28.58 6.48
CA ASN A 8 22.03 27.48 6.60
C ASN A 8 21.35 27.15 5.26
N ASN A 9 20.96 28.16 4.49
CA ASN A 9 20.31 27.93 3.20
C ASN A 9 21.30 27.38 2.17
N ILE A 10 22.50 27.96 2.05
CA ILE A 10 23.54 27.47 1.14
C ILE A 10 23.94 26.03 1.49
N THR A 11 24.20 25.76 2.77
CA THR A 11 24.60 24.40 3.20
C THR A 11 23.50 23.39 2.94
N GLY A 12 22.22 23.75 3.16
CA GLY A 12 21.10 22.88 2.82
C GLY A 12 21.08 22.52 1.34
N TRP A 13 21.24 23.50 0.44
CA TRP A 13 21.31 23.25 -0.99
C TRP A 13 22.55 22.46 -1.43
N ILE A 14 23.68 22.62 -0.73
CA ILE A 14 24.86 21.76 -0.96
C ILE A 14 24.56 20.32 -0.58
N VAL A 15 23.92 20.08 0.57
CA VAL A 15 23.50 18.74 0.99
C VAL A 15 22.50 18.14 -0.01
N PHE A 16 21.54 18.93 -0.49
CA PHE A 16 20.64 18.53 -1.58
C PHE A 16 21.44 18.09 -2.81
N ALA A 17 22.42 18.88 -3.25
CA ALA A 17 23.22 18.57 -4.43
C ALA A 17 24.04 17.28 -4.24
N VAL A 18 24.61 17.06 -3.04
CA VAL A 18 25.30 15.81 -2.71
C VAL A 18 24.35 14.62 -2.82
N ALA A 19 23.19 14.68 -2.16
CA ALA A 19 22.21 13.60 -2.20
C ALA A 19 21.68 13.34 -3.62
N ALA A 20 21.38 14.41 -4.37
CA ALA A 20 20.92 14.31 -5.76
C ALA A 20 21.98 13.64 -6.65
N VAL A 21 23.26 14.03 -6.54
CA VAL A 21 24.34 13.42 -7.31
C VAL A 21 24.49 11.94 -6.95
N VAL A 22 24.50 11.61 -5.65
CA VAL A 22 24.60 10.22 -5.19
C VAL A 22 23.46 9.39 -5.79
N TYR A 23 22.20 9.80 -5.59
CA TYR A 23 21.06 9.02 -6.05
C TYR A 23 21.00 8.92 -7.56
N LEU A 24 21.20 10.02 -8.30
CA LEU A 24 21.20 10.02 -9.76
C LEU A 24 22.34 9.20 -10.38
N LEU A 25 23.48 9.04 -9.70
CA LEU A 25 24.54 8.14 -10.16
C LEU A 25 24.20 6.67 -9.94
N THR A 26 23.34 6.37 -8.97
CA THR A 26 23.01 4.99 -8.57
C THR A 26 21.61 4.51 -8.99
N ILE A 27 20.79 5.35 -9.63
CA ILE A 27 19.45 4.97 -10.09
C ILE A 27 19.49 3.78 -11.04
N GLU A 28 18.47 2.94 -10.98
CA GLU A 28 18.27 1.90 -11.98
C GLU A 28 17.96 2.54 -13.34
N SER A 29 18.58 2.04 -14.41
CA SER A 29 18.40 2.65 -15.75
C SER A 29 17.09 2.23 -16.42
N SER A 30 16.51 1.11 -15.97
CA SER A 30 15.22 0.56 -16.41
C SER A 30 14.24 0.40 -15.23
N ALA A 31 13.10 -0.26 -15.47
CA ALA A 31 12.21 -0.68 -14.40
C ALA A 31 12.84 -1.76 -13.51
N SER A 32 12.55 -1.70 -12.21
CA SER A 32 12.85 -2.73 -11.22
C SER A 32 11.70 -3.75 -11.11
N PHE A 33 11.92 -4.84 -10.36
CA PHE A 33 10.84 -5.76 -9.94
C PHE A 33 9.84 -5.07 -9.00
N TRP A 34 8.79 -5.79 -8.60
CA TRP A 34 7.67 -5.27 -7.81
C TRP A 34 6.86 -4.22 -8.59
N ASP A 35 6.21 -3.31 -7.88
CA ASP A 35 5.28 -2.28 -8.38
C ASP A 35 5.94 -1.25 -9.32
N CYS A 36 7.28 -1.20 -9.41
CA CYS A 36 8.00 -0.20 -10.21
C CYS A 36 7.53 -0.15 -11.67
N GLY A 37 7.46 -1.29 -12.35
CA GLY A 37 7.05 -1.36 -13.77
C GLY A 37 5.64 -0.80 -14.01
N GLU A 38 4.72 -1.09 -13.08
CA GLU A 38 3.34 -0.60 -13.13
C GLU A 38 3.25 0.90 -12.82
N PHE A 39 3.96 1.41 -11.81
CA PHE A 39 3.98 2.84 -11.49
C PHE A 39 4.59 3.68 -12.61
N ILE A 40 5.68 3.21 -13.24
CA ILE A 40 6.31 3.87 -14.39
C ILE A 40 5.32 3.95 -15.55
N THR A 41 4.68 2.83 -15.87
CA THR A 41 3.69 2.75 -16.94
C THR A 41 2.49 3.66 -16.67
N SER A 42 1.95 3.57 -15.46
CA SER A 42 0.83 4.38 -14.99
C SER A 42 1.14 5.87 -15.05
N ALA A 43 2.37 6.28 -14.73
CA ALA A 43 2.79 7.68 -14.87
C ALA A 43 2.95 8.12 -16.33
N TYR A 44 3.53 7.28 -17.19
CA TYR A 44 3.80 7.60 -18.59
C TYR A 44 2.52 7.76 -19.41
N LYS A 45 1.62 6.76 -19.34
CA LYS A 45 0.38 6.72 -20.14
C LYS A 45 -0.86 7.17 -19.37
N LEU A 46 -0.71 7.58 -18.10
CA LEU A 46 -1.83 7.91 -17.21
C LEU A 46 -2.81 6.73 -17.10
N GLU A 47 -2.28 5.52 -16.98
CA GLU A 47 -3.08 4.29 -16.81
C GLU A 47 -3.50 4.10 -15.35
N VAL A 48 -4.41 3.17 -15.07
CA VAL A 48 -4.93 2.96 -13.72
C VAL A 48 -4.22 1.78 -13.08
N GLY A 49 -3.22 2.08 -12.25
CA GLY A 49 -2.50 1.09 -11.45
C GLY A 49 -3.29 0.60 -10.23
N HIS A 50 -2.64 -0.16 -9.36
CA HIS A 50 -3.28 -0.84 -8.25
C HIS A 50 -3.78 0.15 -7.17
N PRO A 51 -4.89 -0.16 -6.46
CA PRO A 51 -5.46 0.77 -5.50
C PRO A 51 -4.51 1.09 -4.32
N PRO A 52 -4.38 2.39 -3.94
CA PRO A 52 -5.24 3.50 -4.33
C PRO A 52 -4.75 4.33 -5.53
N GLY A 53 -3.86 3.84 -6.38
CA GLY A 53 -3.55 4.42 -7.70
C GLY A 53 -2.60 5.63 -7.73
N ALA A 54 -2.32 6.26 -6.59
CA ALA A 54 -1.33 7.35 -6.47
C ALA A 54 -1.38 8.44 -7.58
N PRO A 55 -2.54 9.04 -7.86
CA PRO A 55 -2.72 9.93 -9.02
C PRO A 55 -1.84 11.18 -9.01
N PHE A 56 -1.47 11.71 -7.83
CA PHE A 56 -0.55 12.85 -7.77
C PHE A 56 0.89 12.44 -8.11
N PHE A 57 1.29 11.22 -7.76
CA PHE A 57 2.55 10.64 -8.24
C PHE A 57 2.52 10.51 -9.77
N MET A 58 1.43 9.98 -10.33
CA MET A 58 1.28 9.82 -11.78
C MET A 58 1.39 11.15 -12.53
N LEU A 59 0.73 12.21 -12.05
CA LEU A 59 0.75 13.52 -12.70
C LEU A 59 2.16 14.13 -12.73
N ILE A 60 2.89 14.05 -11.62
CA ILE A 60 4.28 14.56 -11.57
C ILE A 60 5.21 13.65 -12.37
N GLY A 61 5.05 12.34 -12.26
CA GLY A 61 5.81 11.37 -13.05
C GLY A 61 5.61 11.60 -14.55
N ASN A 62 4.39 11.86 -15.00
CA ASN A 62 4.09 12.19 -16.39
C ASN A 62 4.90 13.38 -16.89
N ILE A 63 5.04 14.45 -16.09
CA ILE A 63 5.89 15.60 -16.42
C ILE A 63 7.33 15.16 -16.64
N PHE A 64 7.86 14.28 -15.78
CA PHE A 64 9.22 13.74 -15.94
C PHE A 64 9.37 12.90 -17.20
N THR A 65 8.37 12.09 -17.55
CA THR A 65 8.41 11.29 -18.78
C THR A 65 8.48 12.12 -20.06
N GLN A 66 8.02 13.38 -20.04
CA GLN A 66 8.13 14.29 -21.21
C GLN A 66 9.58 14.67 -21.54
N PHE A 67 10.53 14.44 -20.63
CA PHE A 67 11.96 14.64 -20.88
C PHE A 67 12.65 13.40 -21.45
N ALA A 68 11.95 12.28 -21.59
CA ALA A 68 12.49 11.10 -22.24
C ALA A 68 12.63 11.34 -23.75
N GLY A 69 13.82 11.10 -24.30
CA GLY A 69 14.05 11.21 -25.75
C GLY A 69 13.38 10.10 -26.57
N ASP A 70 13.11 8.96 -25.92
CA ASP A 70 12.47 7.78 -26.50
C ASP A 70 11.88 6.91 -25.37
N PRO A 71 10.98 5.94 -25.68
CA PRO A 71 10.32 5.12 -24.69
C PRO A 71 11.24 4.33 -23.74
N SER A 72 12.44 3.92 -24.18
CA SER A 72 13.40 3.19 -23.34
C SER A 72 13.98 4.05 -22.20
N ARG A 73 13.87 5.38 -22.32
CA ARG A 73 14.35 6.34 -21.31
C ARG A 73 13.28 6.76 -20.30
N VAL A 74 12.04 6.30 -20.45
CA VAL A 74 10.92 6.68 -19.56
C VAL A 74 11.18 6.24 -18.12
N ALA A 75 11.63 4.99 -17.91
CA ALA A 75 11.97 4.49 -16.57
C ALA A 75 13.07 5.33 -15.92
N LEU A 76 14.13 5.66 -16.67
CA LEU A 76 15.20 6.53 -16.18
C LEU A 76 14.67 7.89 -15.71
N MET A 77 13.71 8.50 -16.40
CA MET A 77 13.13 9.78 -16.01
C MET A 77 12.30 9.67 -14.72
N ILE A 78 11.53 8.60 -14.56
CA ILE A 78 10.77 8.34 -13.33
C ILE A 78 11.70 8.02 -12.15
N ASN A 79 12.72 7.20 -12.36
CA ASN A 79 13.72 6.91 -11.33
C ASN A 79 14.50 8.18 -10.94
N SER A 80 14.78 9.07 -11.90
CA SER A 80 15.36 10.40 -11.65
C SER A 80 14.43 11.29 -10.82
N MET A 81 13.11 11.23 -11.05
CA MET A 81 12.13 11.90 -10.20
C MET A 81 12.25 11.41 -8.75
N SER A 82 12.25 10.09 -8.52
CA SER A 82 12.43 9.50 -7.18
C SER A 82 13.72 9.99 -6.52
N ALA A 83 14.85 9.95 -7.24
CA ALA A 83 16.14 10.44 -6.75
C ALA A 83 16.08 11.91 -6.30
N LEU A 84 15.46 12.79 -7.10
CA LEU A 84 15.31 14.21 -6.77
C LEU A 84 14.35 14.44 -5.60
N MET A 85 13.23 13.71 -5.53
CA MET A 85 12.31 13.78 -4.39
C MET A 85 13.03 13.36 -3.09
N SER A 86 13.81 12.30 -3.13
CA SER A 86 14.64 11.87 -2.00
C SER A 86 15.71 12.90 -1.63
N ALA A 87 16.35 13.55 -2.60
CA ALA A 87 17.27 14.66 -2.32
C ALA A 87 16.58 15.84 -1.61
N PHE A 88 15.33 16.16 -2.00
CA PHE A 88 14.51 17.14 -1.27
C PHE A 88 14.16 16.69 0.16
N THR A 89 13.92 15.40 0.40
CA THR A 89 13.79 14.85 1.75
C THR A 89 15.02 15.17 2.60
N ILE A 90 16.23 14.97 2.06
CA ILE A 90 17.48 15.28 2.76
C ILE A 90 17.61 16.79 3.03
N LEU A 91 17.23 17.65 2.08
CA LEU A 91 17.20 19.10 2.28
C LEU A 91 16.32 19.52 3.47
N PHE A 92 15.10 18.99 3.52
CA PHE A 92 14.16 19.29 4.59
C PHE A 92 14.58 18.66 5.92
N LEU A 93 15.22 17.49 5.91
CA LEU A 93 15.85 16.90 7.09
C LEU A 93 16.94 17.81 7.64
N PHE A 94 17.86 18.26 6.78
CA PHE A 94 18.93 19.19 7.16
C PHE A 94 18.34 20.43 7.85
N TRP A 95 17.35 21.09 7.23
CA TRP A 95 16.73 22.27 7.84
C TRP A 95 15.92 21.98 9.10
N THR A 96 15.34 20.79 9.21
CA THR A 96 14.66 20.32 10.43
C THR A 96 15.68 20.20 11.57
N ILE A 97 16.81 19.54 11.33
CA ILE A 97 17.85 19.34 12.34
C ILE A 97 18.47 20.67 12.75
N THR A 98 18.79 21.55 11.79
CA THR A 98 19.37 22.84 12.12
C THR A 98 18.38 23.72 12.87
N HIS A 99 17.08 23.69 12.54
CA HIS A 99 16.04 24.40 13.28
C HIS A 99 15.97 23.94 14.74
N LEU A 100 15.80 22.63 14.96
CA LEU A 100 15.67 22.06 16.30
C LEU A 100 16.93 22.28 17.13
N THR A 101 18.11 22.05 16.55
CA THR A 101 19.40 22.24 17.23
C THR A 101 19.65 23.71 17.58
N ARG A 102 19.36 24.63 16.64
CA ARG A 102 19.43 26.08 16.88
C ARG A 102 18.53 26.47 18.04
N LYS A 103 17.29 26.00 18.03
CA LYS A 103 16.32 26.28 19.09
C LYS A 103 16.85 25.82 20.43
N LEU A 104 17.46 24.63 20.54
CA LEU A 104 18.05 24.13 21.77
C LEU A 104 19.23 24.99 22.27
N LEU A 105 20.13 25.40 21.37
CA LEU A 105 21.35 26.14 21.69
C LEU A 105 21.15 27.64 21.98
N LEU A 106 20.10 28.27 21.43
CA LEU A 106 19.79 29.67 21.73
C LEU A 106 19.21 29.82 23.15
N GLY A 107 19.83 30.66 23.97
CA GLY A 107 19.27 31.07 25.26
C GLY A 107 18.07 32.02 25.08
N SER A 108 17.21 32.13 26.11
CA SER A 108 16.01 32.98 26.11
C SER A 108 16.28 34.44 25.74
N ASP A 109 17.48 34.94 26.04
CA ASP A 109 17.85 36.35 25.90
C ASP A 109 18.78 36.65 24.70
N SER A 110 19.25 35.64 23.97
CA SER A 110 20.19 35.84 22.85
C SER A 110 19.52 35.63 21.49
N LYS A 111 19.52 36.68 20.66
CA LYS A 111 19.07 36.63 19.26
C LYS A 111 20.18 36.26 18.27
N GLN A 112 21.43 36.06 18.71
CA GLN A 112 22.56 35.77 17.83
C GLN A 112 23.35 34.52 18.27
N LEU A 113 23.72 33.69 17.29
CA LEU A 113 24.57 32.52 17.50
C LEU A 113 26.04 32.96 17.53
N THR A 114 26.79 32.49 18.52
CA THR A 114 28.26 32.52 18.47
C THR A 114 28.79 31.66 17.33
N SER A 115 30.02 31.89 16.86
CA SER A 115 30.63 31.08 15.79
C SER A 115 30.64 29.58 16.12
N GLY A 116 30.98 29.22 17.36
CA GLY A 116 30.97 27.82 17.78
C GLY A 116 29.56 27.21 17.92
N GLN A 117 28.52 28.00 18.21
CA GLN A 117 27.13 27.52 18.15
C GLN A 117 26.64 27.39 16.70
N LEU A 118 27.02 28.32 15.83
CA LEU A 118 26.71 28.26 14.40
C LEU A 118 27.28 26.99 13.77
N ILE A 119 28.55 26.67 14.03
CA ILE A 119 29.18 25.43 13.56
C ILE A 119 28.46 24.22 14.15
N ALA A 120 28.04 24.25 15.43
CA ALA A 120 27.35 23.12 16.05
C ALA A 120 26.01 22.85 15.36
N VAL A 121 25.25 23.91 15.07
CA VAL A 121 23.97 23.81 14.36
C VAL A 121 24.16 23.24 12.96
N ILE A 122 25.08 23.82 12.18
CA ILE A 122 25.32 23.39 10.79
C ILE A 122 25.91 21.98 10.74
N GLY A 123 26.86 21.66 11.61
CA GLY A 123 27.47 20.34 11.74
C GLY A 123 26.47 19.27 12.15
N SER A 124 25.56 19.58 13.08
CA SER A 124 24.45 18.68 13.45
C SER A 124 23.56 18.39 12.23
N GLY A 125 23.21 19.44 11.47
CA GLY A 125 22.45 19.31 10.24
C GLY A 125 23.15 18.41 9.22
N LEU A 126 24.42 18.71 8.90
CA LEU A 126 25.23 17.98 7.93
C LEU A 126 25.35 16.49 8.26
N VAL A 127 25.76 16.16 9.48
CA VAL A 127 25.99 14.75 9.88
C VAL A 127 24.68 13.97 9.88
N GLY A 128 23.62 14.50 10.50
CA GLY A 128 22.35 13.78 10.59
C GLY A 128 21.69 13.59 9.22
N SER A 129 21.72 14.60 8.35
CA SER A 129 21.14 14.48 7.00
C SER A 129 21.94 13.52 6.11
N LEU A 130 23.28 13.53 6.20
CA LEU A 130 24.12 12.62 5.41
C LEU A 130 24.08 11.17 5.92
N VAL A 131 23.93 10.95 7.23
CA VAL A 131 23.70 9.58 7.75
C VAL A 131 22.42 9.00 7.18
N TYR A 132 21.35 9.79 7.09
CA TYR A 132 20.11 9.34 6.44
C TYR A 132 20.26 9.22 4.92
N THR A 133 21.10 10.06 4.29
CA THR A 133 21.38 9.98 2.85
C THR A 133 21.91 8.60 2.48
N PHE A 134 22.81 8.07 3.30
CA PHE A 134 23.49 6.79 3.07
C PHE A 134 22.90 5.63 3.88
N SER A 135 21.71 5.78 4.48
CA SER A 135 21.07 4.68 5.19
C SER A 135 20.41 3.70 4.22
N ASP A 136 20.63 2.40 4.43
CA ASP A 136 20.22 1.28 3.57
C ASP A 136 18.78 1.41 3.04
N THR A 137 17.78 1.36 3.92
CA THR A 137 16.37 1.39 3.52
C THR A 137 16.00 2.65 2.72
N PHE A 138 16.53 3.82 3.10
CA PHE A 138 16.18 5.07 2.42
C PHE A 138 16.85 5.19 1.04
N TRP A 139 18.12 4.79 0.93
CA TRP A 139 18.83 4.83 -0.35
C TRP A 139 18.20 3.83 -1.32
N PHE A 140 17.83 2.63 -0.87
CA PHE A 140 17.15 1.64 -1.71
C PHE A 140 15.90 2.20 -2.38
N SER A 141 15.04 2.89 -1.62
CA SER A 141 13.84 3.55 -2.16
C SER A 141 14.13 4.81 -2.98
N ALA A 142 15.30 5.43 -2.84
CA ALA A 142 15.67 6.64 -3.58
C ALA A 142 16.07 6.37 -5.03
N VAL A 143 16.41 5.12 -5.36
CA VAL A 143 16.96 4.73 -6.67
C VAL A 143 15.98 3.97 -7.57
N GLU A 144 14.72 3.85 -7.16
CA GLU A 144 13.65 3.14 -7.88
C GLU A 144 12.35 3.97 -8.00
N GLY A 145 11.58 3.70 -9.05
CA GLY A 145 10.38 4.43 -9.45
C GLY A 145 9.13 4.11 -8.63
N GLU A 146 9.20 4.21 -7.30
CA GLU A 146 8.06 3.96 -6.39
C GLU A 146 7.56 5.22 -5.65
N VAL A 147 6.38 5.11 -5.04
CA VAL A 147 5.72 6.20 -4.30
C VAL A 147 6.44 6.61 -3.01
N TYR A 148 7.34 5.80 -2.48
CA TYR A 148 7.95 6.01 -1.15
C TYR A 148 8.93 7.17 -1.09
N ALA A 149 9.71 7.40 -2.16
CA ALA A 149 10.59 8.57 -2.27
C ALA A 149 9.79 9.87 -2.19
N PHE A 150 8.71 9.95 -2.98
CA PHE A 150 7.83 11.11 -3.00
C PHE A 150 7.07 11.26 -1.68
N SER A 151 6.56 10.17 -1.10
CA SER A 151 5.92 10.21 0.22
C SER A 151 6.85 10.72 1.32
N SER A 152 8.13 10.30 1.31
CA SER A 152 9.16 10.75 2.24
C SER A 152 9.43 12.25 2.09
N MET A 153 9.47 12.76 0.86
CA MET A 153 9.63 14.19 0.58
C MET A 153 8.48 15.01 1.16
N LEU A 154 7.23 14.63 0.90
CA LEU A 154 6.05 15.34 1.43
C LEU A 154 5.99 15.30 2.95
N THR A 155 6.38 14.18 3.54
CA THR A 155 6.50 13.99 5.00
C THR A 155 7.54 14.94 5.60
N ALA A 156 8.74 15.00 5.03
CA ALA A 156 9.81 15.89 5.48
C ALA A 156 9.43 17.37 5.28
N LEU A 157 8.79 17.71 4.15
CA LEU A 157 8.27 19.05 3.86
C LEU A 157 7.24 19.48 4.90
N VAL A 158 6.22 18.67 5.18
CA VAL A 158 5.18 19.00 6.16
C VAL A 158 5.76 19.21 7.55
N PHE A 159 6.66 18.32 7.98
CA PHE A 159 7.30 18.46 9.29
C PHE A 159 8.19 19.71 9.36
N TRP A 160 8.90 20.05 8.29
CA TRP A 160 9.66 21.30 8.21
C TRP A 160 8.75 22.54 8.17
N LEU A 161 7.61 22.48 7.48
CA LEU A 161 6.64 23.57 7.40
C LEU A 161 6.04 23.93 8.76
N ILE A 162 5.78 22.95 9.64
CA ILE A 162 5.30 23.28 10.99
C ILE A 162 6.38 23.97 11.84
N LEU A 163 7.65 23.64 11.62
CA LEU A 163 8.78 24.35 12.24
C LEU A 163 8.92 25.78 11.68
N LYS A 164 8.64 25.98 10.39
CA LYS A 164 8.53 27.33 9.79
C LYS A 164 7.37 28.12 10.36
N TRP A 165 6.20 27.49 10.53
CA TRP A 165 5.08 28.11 11.22
C TRP A 165 5.48 28.50 12.65
N GLU A 166 6.18 27.62 13.38
CA GLU A 166 6.61 27.89 14.76
C GLU A 166 7.47 29.17 14.87
N ASP A 167 8.44 29.34 13.97
CA ASP A 167 9.30 30.52 13.89
C ASP A 167 8.52 31.82 13.61
N ASN A 168 7.37 31.73 12.92
CA ASN A 168 6.57 32.87 12.47
C ASN A 168 5.21 32.96 13.18
N ALA A 169 4.93 32.16 14.21
CA ALA A 169 3.58 31.97 14.76
C ALA A 169 2.94 33.23 15.38
N ASP A 170 3.75 34.25 15.65
CA ASP A 170 3.35 35.54 16.21
C ASP A 170 3.28 36.65 15.14
N GLU A 171 3.71 36.37 13.91
CA GLU A 171 3.67 37.29 12.78
C GLU A 171 2.27 37.31 12.13
N PRO A 172 1.85 38.44 11.54
CA PRO A 172 0.63 38.51 10.73
C PRO A 172 0.63 37.47 9.61
N HIS A 173 -0.55 36.91 9.32
CA HIS A 173 -0.76 35.88 8.28
C HIS A 173 0.04 34.58 8.46
N SER A 174 0.52 34.28 9.68
CA SER A 174 1.22 33.03 9.98
C SER A 174 0.38 31.78 9.74
N ASP A 175 -0.95 31.87 9.82
CA ASP A 175 -1.90 30.78 9.54
C ASP A 175 -1.76 30.21 8.12
N LYS A 176 -1.18 30.96 7.17
CA LYS A 176 -0.90 30.47 5.80
C LYS A 176 -0.05 29.20 5.78
N TRP A 177 0.85 29.04 6.76
CA TRP A 177 1.67 27.83 6.87
C TRP A 177 0.82 26.62 7.29
N LEU A 178 -0.19 26.81 8.14
CA LEU A 178 -1.12 25.74 8.52
C LEU A 178 -2.00 25.33 7.35
N VAL A 179 -2.46 26.30 6.56
CA VAL A 179 -3.20 26.03 5.32
C VAL A 179 -2.31 25.31 4.30
N LEU A 180 -1.04 25.71 4.15
CA LEU A 180 -0.10 25.03 3.27
C LEU A 180 0.17 23.59 3.74
N ILE A 181 0.28 23.35 5.05
CA ILE A 181 0.39 21.98 5.60
C ILE A 181 -0.85 21.17 5.24
N ALA A 182 -2.06 21.73 5.41
CA ALA A 182 -3.31 21.06 5.04
C ALA A 182 -3.36 20.74 3.54
N TYR A 183 -2.89 21.64 2.68
CA TYR A 183 -2.81 21.42 1.24
C TYR A 183 -1.86 20.27 0.89
N VAL A 184 -0.65 20.28 1.45
CA VAL A 184 0.35 19.22 1.21
C VAL A 184 -0.13 17.87 1.79
N MET A 185 -0.85 17.86 2.91
CA MET A 185 -1.51 16.66 3.41
C MET A 185 -2.57 16.13 2.43
N GLY A 186 -3.40 17.01 1.85
CA GLY A 186 -4.37 16.65 0.82
C GLY A 186 -3.70 16.03 -0.42
N LEU A 187 -2.65 16.67 -0.94
CA LEU A 187 -1.87 16.15 -2.07
C LEU A 187 -1.21 14.80 -1.74
N SER A 188 -0.69 14.66 -0.52
CA SER A 188 -0.05 13.42 -0.08
C SER A 188 -0.99 12.23 -0.08
N ILE A 189 -2.30 12.42 0.13
CA ILE A 189 -3.27 11.31 0.00
C ILE A 189 -3.26 10.76 -1.43
N GLY A 190 -3.02 11.61 -2.44
CA GLY A 190 -2.82 11.22 -3.85
C GLY A 190 -1.46 10.61 -4.17
N VAL A 191 -0.59 10.38 -3.16
CA VAL A 191 0.68 9.66 -3.30
C VAL A 191 0.71 8.46 -2.36
N HIS A 192 0.65 8.72 -1.05
CA HIS A 192 0.65 7.71 0.00
C HIS A 192 0.17 8.29 1.36
N LEU A 193 -0.47 7.47 2.20
CA LEU A 193 -1.08 7.89 3.47
C LEU A 193 -0.09 8.12 4.64
N LEU A 194 1.21 7.86 4.47
CA LEU A 194 2.19 7.86 5.57
C LEU A 194 2.37 9.25 6.21
N ASN A 195 2.20 10.32 5.43
CA ASN A 195 2.33 11.68 5.91
C ASN A 195 1.33 12.03 7.04
N LEU A 196 0.19 11.32 7.12
CA LEU A 196 -0.78 11.50 8.22
C LEU A 196 -0.17 11.18 9.59
N LEU A 197 0.86 10.35 9.64
CA LEU A 197 1.55 9.96 10.87
C LEU A 197 2.38 11.11 11.47
N CYS A 198 2.61 12.20 10.74
CA CYS A 198 3.24 13.41 11.27
C CYS A 198 2.29 14.27 12.11
N ILE A 199 0.97 14.07 12.01
CA ILE A 199 -0.04 14.89 12.69
C ILE A 199 0.20 14.98 14.21
N PRO A 200 0.49 13.89 14.94
CA PRO A 200 0.75 13.98 16.39
C PRO A 200 1.95 14.86 16.73
N ALA A 201 3.04 14.77 15.96
CA ALA A 201 4.21 15.62 16.17
C ALA A 201 3.93 17.09 15.82
N ILE A 202 3.20 17.36 14.75
CA ILE A 202 2.75 18.71 14.33
C ILE A 202 1.88 19.35 15.41
N VAL A 203 0.90 18.60 15.93
CA VAL A 203 -0.01 19.06 16.98
C VAL A 203 0.76 19.35 18.27
N LEU A 204 1.80 18.58 18.60
CA LEU A 204 2.68 18.90 19.73
C LEU A 204 3.50 20.17 19.51
N VAL A 205 4.02 20.42 18.30
CA VAL A 205 4.68 21.69 17.98
C VAL A 205 3.71 22.86 18.15
N TYR A 206 2.48 22.74 17.63
CA TYR A 206 1.43 23.74 17.82
C TYR A 206 1.12 23.98 19.30
N TYR A 207 0.92 22.90 20.07
CA TYR A 207 0.62 22.95 21.49
C TYR A 207 1.74 23.65 22.28
N TYR A 208 3.00 23.25 22.09
CA TYR A 208 4.13 23.86 22.79
C TYR A 208 4.39 25.31 22.39
N ARG A 209 4.00 25.72 21.17
CA ARG A 209 4.16 27.11 20.72
C ARG A 209 3.07 28.03 21.23
N LYS A 210 1.81 27.57 21.32
CA LYS A 210 0.66 28.40 21.72
C LYS A 210 0.36 28.39 23.21
N ASN A 211 1.00 27.53 24.00
CA ASN A 211 0.81 27.49 25.45
C ASN A 211 2.09 27.96 26.16
N GLU A 212 1.98 29.01 26.97
CA GLU A 212 3.10 29.58 27.74
C GLU A 212 3.60 28.62 28.83
N THR A 213 2.69 27.86 29.44
CA THR A 213 2.95 26.86 30.48
C THR A 213 2.45 25.47 30.06
N PRO A 214 3.12 24.79 29.10
CA PRO A 214 2.72 23.45 28.68
C PRO A 214 2.72 22.47 29.85
N THR A 215 1.65 21.69 29.97
CA THR A 215 1.48 20.65 31.00
C THR A 215 1.42 19.28 30.36
N TRP A 216 1.74 18.22 31.12
CA TRP A 216 1.63 16.85 30.61
C TRP A 216 0.18 16.48 30.26
N LYS A 217 -0.81 16.95 31.04
CA LYS A 217 -2.24 16.73 30.77
C LYS A 217 -2.66 17.38 29.44
N GLY A 218 -2.23 18.62 29.20
CA GLY A 218 -2.51 19.30 27.93
C GLY A 218 -1.78 18.66 26.74
N GLY A 219 -0.56 18.14 26.95
CA GLY A 219 0.14 17.33 25.97
C GLY A 219 -0.63 16.05 25.60
N LEU A 220 -1.10 15.30 26.60
CA LEU A 220 -1.90 14.09 26.40
C LEU A 220 -3.21 14.38 25.67
N LEU A 221 -3.93 15.44 26.07
CA LEU A 221 -5.16 15.85 25.38
C LEU A 221 -4.88 16.22 23.91
N SER A 222 -3.78 16.93 23.64
CA SER A 222 -3.37 17.29 22.28
C SER A 222 -3.07 16.05 21.44
N LEU A 223 -2.44 15.03 22.03
CA LEU A 223 -2.22 13.75 21.36
C LEU A 223 -3.55 13.03 21.04
N LEU A 224 -4.48 12.95 21.99
CA LEU A 224 -5.80 12.36 21.73
C LEU A 224 -6.55 13.08 20.61
N LEU A 225 -6.50 14.42 20.58
CA LEU A 225 -7.06 15.22 19.48
C LEU A 225 -6.37 14.92 18.15
N SER A 226 -5.04 14.73 18.15
CA SER A 226 -4.29 14.39 16.93
C SER A 226 -4.69 13.04 16.34
N PHE A 227 -4.95 12.02 17.17
CA PHE A 227 -5.51 10.74 16.70
C PHE A 227 -6.93 10.90 16.17
N GLY A 228 -7.74 11.77 16.78
CA GLY A 228 -9.05 12.15 16.25
C GLY A 228 -8.96 12.77 14.85
N LEU A 229 -7.97 13.63 14.59
CA LEU A 229 -7.73 14.21 13.26
C LEU A 229 -7.32 13.14 12.24
N ILE A 230 -6.45 12.19 12.61
CA ILE A 230 -6.12 11.05 11.74
C ILE A 230 -7.39 10.27 11.40
N ILE A 231 -8.25 10.01 12.38
CA ILE A 231 -9.50 9.27 12.16
C ILE A 231 -10.43 10.02 11.20
N ILE A 232 -10.57 11.34 11.39
CA ILE A 232 -11.37 12.21 10.53
C ILE A 232 -10.85 12.18 9.09
N LEU A 233 -9.53 12.21 8.88
CA LEU A 233 -8.96 12.17 7.53
C LEU A 233 -9.13 10.77 6.89
N MET A 234 -8.76 9.71 7.61
CA MET A 234 -8.74 8.34 7.08
C MET A 234 -10.12 7.72 6.88
N TRP A 235 -11.06 7.95 7.81
CA TRP A 235 -12.40 7.33 7.77
C TRP A 235 -13.54 8.33 7.57
N GLY A 236 -13.30 9.62 7.79
CA GLY A 236 -14.27 10.69 7.55
C GLY A 236 -14.20 11.23 6.14
N ILE A 237 -13.06 11.82 5.74
CA ILE A 237 -12.95 12.49 4.44
C ILE A 237 -12.82 11.47 3.30
N ILE A 238 -11.82 10.59 3.32
CA ILE A 238 -11.54 9.71 2.16
C ILE A 238 -12.75 8.81 1.82
N PRO A 239 -13.35 8.05 2.76
CA PRO A 239 -14.50 7.20 2.45
C PRO A 239 -15.84 7.93 2.57
N GLY A 240 -15.91 9.00 3.37
CA GLY A 240 -17.16 9.75 3.53
C GLY A 240 -17.48 10.60 2.32
N PHE A 241 -16.47 11.16 1.62
CA PHE A 241 -16.66 11.87 0.36
C PHE A 241 -17.36 10.99 -0.69
N THR A 242 -16.87 9.76 -0.89
CA THR A 242 -17.48 8.82 -1.86
C THR A 242 -18.86 8.35 -1.40
N LYS A 243 -19.08 8.19 -0.09
CA LYS A 243 -20.40 7.84 0.46
C LYS A 243 -21.46 8.92 0.23
N VAL A 244 -21.15 10.17 0.58
CA VAL A 244 -22.09 11.29 0.39
C VAL A 244 -22.32 11.51 -1.11
N GLY A 245 -21.26 11.49 -1.92
CA GLY A 245 -21.38 11.54 -3.38
C GLY A 245 -22.26 10.43 -3.94
N GLY A 246 -22.12 9.21 -3.43
CA GLY A 246 -22.97 8.06 -3.78
C GLY A 246 -24.46 8.27 -3.48
N TRP A 247 -24.81 8.96 -2.38
CA TRP A 247 -26.22 9.28 -2.09
C TRP A 247 -26.82 10.24 -3.11
N PHE A 248 -26.07 11.27 -3.51
CA PHE A 248 -26.48 12.17 -4.59
C PHE A 248 -26.60 11.40 -5.91
N GLU A 249 -25.61 10.57 -6.23
CA GLU A 249 -25.60 9.76 -7.44
C GLU A 249 -26.85 8.86 -7.54
N LEU A 250 -27.20 8.13 -6.48
CA LEU A 250 -28.42 7.31 -6.45
C LEU A 250 -29.69 8.15 -6.59
N PHE A 251 -29.77 9.31 -5.93
CA PHE A 251 -30.95 10.16 -6.01
C PHE A 251 -31.17 10.68 -7.44
N PHE A 252 -30.13 11.20 -8.09
CA PHE A 252 -30.25 11.76 -9.43
C PHE A 252 -30.42 10.68 -10.51
N VAL A 253 -29.69 9.57 -10.43
CA VAL A 253 -29.76 8.52 -11.44
C VAL A 253 -30.97 7.62 -11.23
N ASN A 254 -31.09 6.97 -10.06
CA ASN A 254 -32.14 5.98 -9.85
C ASN A 254 -33.53 6.60 -9.60
N SER A 255 -33.59 7.76 -8.91
CA SER A 255 -34.90 8.37 -8.58
C SER A 255 -35.36 9.39 -9.63
N LEU A 256 -34.46 10.20 -10.19
CA LEU A 256 -34.82 11.20 -11.22
C LEU A 256 -34.61 10.70 -12.66
N GLY A 257 -33.93 9.57 -12.86
CA GLY A 257 -33.69 8.98 -14.18
C GLY A 257 -32.70 9.78 -15.04
N MET A 258 -31.76 10.50 -14.40
CA MET A 258 -30.70 11.24 -15.09
C MET A 258 -29.53 10.32 -15.49
N PRO A 259 -28.68 10.74 -16.45
CA PRO A 259 -27.50 9.96 -16.83
C PRO A 259 -26.50 9.76 -15.67
N TYR A 260 -25.67 8.72 -15.77
CA TYR A 260 -24.58 8.45 -14.83
C TYR A 260 -23.70 9.68 -14.58
N ASN A 261 -23.19 9.78 -13.35
CA ASN A 261 -22.38 10.86 -12.78
C ASN A 261 -23.09 12.21 -12.59
N SER A 262 -24.37 12.34 -12.97
CA SER A 262 -25.13 13.58 -12.78
C SER A 262 -25.22 14.00 -11.31
N GLY A 263 -25.45 13.03 -10.40
CA GLY A 263 -25.54 13.33 -8.97
C GLY A 263 -24.19 13.70 -8.38
N LEU A 264 -23.11 13.03 -8.80
CA LEU A 264 -21.74 13.38 -8.42
C LEU A 264 -21.39 14.84 -8.81
N ILE A 265 -21.73 15.28 -10.02
CA ILE A 265 -21.47 16.66 -10.48
C ILE A 265 -22.20 17.68 -9.60
N VAL A 266 -23.50 17.46 -9.32
CA VAL A 266 -24.28 18.35 -8.45
C VAL A 266 -23.70 18.40 -7.04
N TYR A 267 -23.32 17.25 -6.49
CA TYR A 267 -22.66 17.17 -5.19
C TYR A 267 -21.36 18.00 -5.13
N LEU A 268 -20.50 17.89 -6.15
CA LEU A 268 -19.26 18.66 -6.23
C LEU A 268 -19.51 20.18 -6.28
N ILE A 269 -20.49 20.63 -7.07
CA ILE A 269 -20.88 22.04 -7.14
C ILE A 269 -21.34 22.54 -5.78
N LEU A 270 -22.20 21.78 -5.09
CA LEU A 270 -22.70 22.15 -3.76
C LEU A 270 -21.58 22.19 -2.71
N LEU A 271 -20.63 21.25 -2.76
CA LEU A 271 -19.48 21.23 -1.87
C LEU A 271 -18.62 22.50 -2.05
N VAL A 272 -18.26 22.81 -3.30
CA VAL A 272 -17.46 24.02 -3.62
C VAL A 272 -18.21 25.30 -3.25
N ALA A 273 -19.50 25.38 -3.57
CA ALA A 273 -20.35 26.53 -3.26
C ALA A 273 -20.46 26.75 -1.73
N THR A 274 -20.68 25.68 -0.96
CA THR A 274 -20.76 25.74 0.50
C THR A 274 -19.43 26.18 1.12
N ILE A 275 -18.31 25.63 0.62
CA ILE A 275 -16.98 26.00 1.11
C ILE A 275 -16.69 27.48 0.83
N THR A 276 -16.94 27.91 -0.40
CA THR A 276 -16.75 29.30 -0.83
C THR A 276 -17.63 30.26 -0.03
N TRP A 277 -18.90 29.91 0.20
CA TRP A 277 -19.82 30.69 1.02
C TRP A 277 -19.30 30.87 2.45
N GLY A 278 -18.82 29.80 3.10
CA GLY A 278 -18.27 29.90 4.46
C GLY A 278 -16.98 30.73 4.53
N LEU A 279 -16.12 30.70 3.50
CA LEU A 279 -14.94 31.55 3.41
C LEU A 279 -15.29 33.03 3.24
N ILE A 280 -16.28 33.32 2.40
CA ILE A 280 -16.81 34.67 2.17
C ILE A 280 -17.42 35.23 3.47
N GLU A 281 -18.23 34.46 4.18
CA GLU A 281 -18.86 34.93 5.43
C GLU A 281 -17.83 35.10 6.57
N SER A 282 -16.82 34.23 6.66
CA SER A 282 -15.82 34.26 7.75
C SER A 282 -14.69 35.28 7.56
N SER A 283 -14.53 35.88 6.37
CA SER A 283 -13.42 36.79 6.04
C SER A 283 -13.70 38.28 6.29
N SER A 284 -14.95 38.67 6.58
CA SER A 284 -15.34 40.07 6.75
C SER A 284 -16.01 40.30 8.12
N GLU A 285 -15.58 41.33 8.85
CA GLU A 285 -16.18 41.73 10.14
C GLU A 285 -17.63 42.22 10.01
N LYS A 286 -18.06 42.66 8.83
CA LYS A 286 -19.45 43.13 8.57
C LYS A 286 -20.45 41.99 8.28
N ARG A 287 -20.00 40.73 8.24
CA ARG A 287 -20.78 39.57 7.82
C ARG A 287 -21.23 38.73 9.01
N SER A 288 -22.18 37.81 8.79
CA SER A 288 -22.88 37.14 9.88
C SER A 288 -22.14 35.91 10.38
N ASP A 289 -21.66 35.94 11.63
CA ASP A 289 -21.03 34.80 12.31
C ASP A 289 -21.88 33.53 12.19
N LYS A 290 -23.20 33.66 12.39
CA LYS A 290 -24.14 32.53 12.30
C LYS A 290 -24.11 31.87 10.92
N ARG A 291 -24.02 32.64 9.83
CA ARG A 291 -23.97 32.09 8.47
C ARG A 291 -22.66 31.37 8.20
N ALA A 292 -21.53 31.91 8.64
CA ALA A 292 -20.23 31.25 8.54
C ALA A 292 -20.23 29.88 9.27
N HIS A 293 -20.87 29.82 10.44
CA HIS A 293 -21.00 28.61 11.22
C HIS A 293 -21.93 27.58 10.56
N ILE A 294 -23.06 28.02 10.00
CA ILE A 294 -23.96 27.14 9.23
C ILE A 294 -23.22 26.56 8.01
N ALA A 295 -22.51 27.39 7.26
CA ALA A 295 -21.73 26.96 6.10
C ALA A 295 -20.67 25.92 6.49
N LEU A 296 -19.95 26.13 7.60
CA LEU A 296 -18.99 25.15 8.12
C LEU A 296 -19.66 23.83 8.49
N PHE A 297 -20.80 23.86 9.20
CA PHE A 297 -21.51 22.64 9.57
C PHE A 297 -21.98 21.84 8.35
N ILE A 298 -22.49 22.52 7.32
CA ILE A 298 -22.88 21.87 6.05
C ILE A 298 -21.65 21.31 5.33
N ALA A 299 -20.53 22.04 5.30
CA ALA A 299 -19.28 21.57 4.69
C ALA A 299 -18.75 20.30 5.38
N LEU A 300 -18.84 20.20 6.72
CA LEU A 300 -18.49 18.97 7.45
C LEU A 300 -19.39 17.78 7.06
N GLY A 301 -20.68 18.04 6.82
CA GLY A 301 -21.61 17.04 6.30
C GLY A 301 -21.27 16.60 4.87
N LEU A 302 -21.09 17.56 3.96
CA LEU A 302 -20.79 17.29 2.55
C LEU A 302 -19.45 16.59 2.36
N THR A 303 -18.42 16.90 3.16
CA THR A 303 -17.13 16.18 3.12
C THR A 303 -17.20 14.75 3.67
N GLY A 304 -18.34 14.35 4.26
CA GLY A 304 -18.54 13.01 4.81
C GLY A 304 -18.04 12.80 6.23
N ILE A 305 -17.42 13.81 6.85
CA ILE A 305 -16.85 13.74 8.22
C ILE A 305 -17.90 13.32 9.26
N LEU A 306 -19.16 13.71 9.06
CA LEU A 306 -20.26 13.38 9.98
C LEU A 306 -20.82 11.96 9.81
N PHE A 307 -20.39 11.23 8.77
CA PHE A 307 -20.97 9.95 8.35
C PHE A 307 -19.94 8.80 8.35
N ILE A 308 -19.06 8.78 9.35
CA ILE A 308 -18.07 7.72 9.57
C ILE A 308 -18.76 6.40 9.88
N GLY A 309 -18.33 5.30 9.24
CA GLY A 309 -18.92 3.97 9.42
C GLY A 309 -20.36 3.87 8.89
N SER A 310 -21.06 2.79 9.25
CA SER A 310 -22.45 2.51 8.81
C SER A 310 -23.49 2.57 9.95
N ASN A 311 -23.06 2.90 11.17
CA ASN A 311 -23.93 2.89 12.34
C ASN A 311 -24.67 4.22 12.52
N LEU A 312 -26.00 4.18 12.51
CA LEU A 312 -26.85 5.37 12.62
C LEU A 312 -26.65 6.13 13.94
N LEU A 313 -26.50 5.42 15.07
CA LEU A 313 -26.27 6.05 16.38
C LEU A 313 -24.94 6.82 16.38
N LEU A 314 -23.90 6.26 15.76
CA LEU A 314 -22.62 6.95 15.60
C LEU A 314 -22.79 8.25 14.79
N TRP A 315 -23.54 8.22 13.68
CA TRP A 315 -23.81 9.43 12.90
C TRP A 315 -24.53 10.50 13.72
N LEU A 316 -25.56 10.12 14.48
CA LEU A 316 -26.28 11.06 15.36
C LEU A 316 -25.36 11.68 16.41
N ILE A 317 -24.46 10.89 17.00
CA ILE A 317 -23.46 11.37 17.96
C ILE A 317 -22.49 12.36 17.29
N LEU A 318 -21.98 12.05 16.10
CA LEU A 318 -21.05 12.91 15.38
C LEU A 318 -21.71 14.22 14.94
N ILE A 319 -22.95 14.17 14.45
CA ILE A 319 -23.75 15.34 14.10
C ILE A 319 -23.98 16.22 15.33
N ALA A 320 -24.39 15.64 16.46
CA ALA A 320 -24.61 16.38 17.70
C ALA A 320 -23.31 17.01 18.25
N ALA A 321 -22.21 16.26 18.21
CA ALA A 321 -20.89 16.74 18.62
C ALA A 321 -20.42 17.89 17.71
N ALA A 322 -20.55 17.75 16.39
CA ALA A 322 -20.21 18.81 15.44
C ALA A 322 -21.10 20.05 15.61
N ALA A 323 -22.40 19.87 15.83
CA ALA A 323 -23.31 20.98 16.09
C ALA A 323 -22.94 21.73 17.39
N TYR A 324 -22.60 21.00 18.44
CA TYR A 324 -22.11 21.61 19.68
C TYR A 324 -20.79 22.36 19.45
N LEU A 325 -19.82 21.72 18.80
CA LEU A 325 -18.50 22.31 18.52
C LEU A 325 -18.63 23.57 17.67
N VAL A 326 -19.37 23.50 16.56
CA VAL A 326 -19.55 24.65 15.68
C VAL A 326 -20.33 25.74 16.40
N PHE A 327 -21.56 25.49 16.87
CA PHE A 327 -22.47 26.56 17.30
C PHE A 327 -22.34 27.00 18.77
N ARG A 328 -21.70 26.21 19.64
CA ARG A 328 -21.66 26.50 21.10
C ARG A 328 -20.25 26.62 21.68
N TYR A 329 -19.22 26.13 21.00
CA TYR A 329 -17.86 26.19 21.53
C TYR A 329 -17.29 27.61 21.43
N LYS A 330 -17.00 28.21 22.59
CA LYS A 330 -16.58 29.63 22.69
C LYS A 330 -15.32 30.00 21.91
N LYS A 331 -14.47 29.03 21.52
CA LYS A 331 -13.25 29.30 20.73
C LYS A 331 -13.47 29.26 19.20
N MET A 332 -14.68 28.93 18.73
CA MET A 332 -15.04 29.01 17.31
C MET A 332 -15.32 30.47 16.91
N ASN A 333 -14.29 31.28 16.76
CA ASN A 333 -14.42 32.62 16.18
C ASN A 333 -14.30 32.57 14.65
N ASN A 334 -14.67 33.64 13.95
CA ASN A 334 -14.62 33.70 12.48
C ASN A 334 -13.21 33.43 11.92
N ARG A 335 -12.15 33.86 12.61
CA ARG A 335 -10.77 33.53 12.22
C ARG A 335 -10.53 32.01 12.20
N PHE A 336 -10.96 31.31 13.24
CA PHE A 336 -10.81 29.86 13.33
C PHE A 336 -11.71 29.13 12.33
N VAL A 337 -12.95 29.58 12.15
CA VAL A 337 -13.83 29.09 11.08
C VAL A 337 -13.16 29.26 9.71
N ASN A 338 -12.61 30.44 9.42
CA ASN A 338 -11.91 30.71 8.17
C ASN A 338 -10.71 29.78 7.97
N LEU A 339 -9.91 29.54 9.02
CA LEU A 339 -8.79 28.60 8.98
C LEU A 339 -9.25 27.16 8.69
N VAL A 340 -10.29 26.69 9.37
CA VAL A 340 -10.84 25.34 9.14
C VAL A 340 -11.40 25.21 7.73
N MET A 341 -12.18 26.19 7.27
CA MET A 341 -12.75 26.21 5.92
C MET A 341 -11.65 26.27 4.85
N SER A 342 -10.62 27.08 5.05
CA SER A 342 -9.47 27.17 4.14
C SER A 342 -8.71 25.85 4.09
N SER A 343 -8.50 25.21 5.25
CA SER A 343 -7.85 23.91 5.34
C SER A 343 -8.66 22.82 4.65
N LEU A 344 -9.98 22.78 4.87
CA LEU A 344 -10.88 21.85 4.17
C LEU A 344 -10.85 22.08 2.67
N MET A 345 -10.92 23.34 2.22
CA MET A 345 -10.84 23.68 0.80
C MET A 345 -9.58 23.10 0.16
N VAL A 346 -8.40 23.39 0.72
CA VAL A 346 -7.15 22.94 0.11
C VAL A 346 -6.91 21.43 0.26
N ILE A 347 -7.44 20.79 1.31
CA ILE A 347 -7.46 19.33 1.40
C ILE A 347 -8.27 18.74 0.26
N MET A 348 -9.47 19.27 0.00
CA MET A 348 -10.32 18.80 -1.10
C MET A 348 -9.69 19.09 -2.47
N VAL A 349 -9.00 20.22 -2.63
CA VAL A 349 -8.20 20.49 -3.85
C VAL A 349 -7.09 19.45 -4.00
N GLY A 350 -6.40 19.08 -2.92
CA GLY A 350 -5.39 18.01 -2.97
C GLY A 350 -5.99 16.65 -3.37
N ILE A 351 -7.13 16.28 -2.77
CA ILE A 351 -7.86 15.04 -3.07
C ILE A 351 -8.40 15.04 -4.51
N SER A 352 -8.65 16.20 -5.12
CA SER A 352 -9.15 16.29 -6.49
C SER A 352 -8.25 15.63 -7.55
N ALA A 353 -6.96 15.39 -7.24
CA ALA A 353 -6.09 14.57 -8.09
C ALA A 353 -6.69 13.18 -8.38
N TYR A 354 -7.48 12.62 -7.46
CA TYR A 354 -8.20 11.36 -7.66
C TYR A 354 -9.27 11.41 -8.73
N ALA A 355 -9.70 12.58 -9.21
CA ALA A 355 -10.56 12.66 -10.38
C ALA A 355 -9.91 12.06 -11.63
N LEU A 356 -8.57 12.03 -11.70
CA LEU A 356 -7.83 11.38 -12.78
C LEU A 356 -8.22 9.91 -12.94
N ILE A 357 -8.38 9.19 -11.82
CA ILE A 357 -8.64 7.74 -11.81
C ILE A 357 -9.94 7.37 -12.55
N PRO A 358 -11.14 7.88 -12.19
CA PRO A 358 -12.37 7.56 -12.92
C PRO A 358 -12.40 8.14 -14.34
N ILE A 359 -11.74 9.28 -14.58
CA ILE A 359 -11.63 9.84 -15.94
C ILE A 359 -10.85 8.90 -16.85
N ARG A 360 -9.71 8.38 -16.38
CA ARG A 360 -8.86 7.48 -17.15
C ARG A 360 -9.49 6.09 -17.25
N SER A 361 -10.03 5.56 -16.17
CA SER A 361 -10.76 4.28 -16.19
C SER A 361 -11.92 4.28 -17.20
N SER A 362 -12.71 5.37 -17.25
CA SER A 362 -13.80 5.51 -18.25
C SER A 362 -13.32 5.51 -19.71
N ALA A 363 -12.04 5.80 -19.96
CA ALA A 363 -11.44 5.73 -21.29
C ALA A 363 -10.93 4.31 -21.64
N ASN A 364 -11.06 3.35 -20.72
CA ASN A 364 -10.74 1.93 -20.89
C ASN A 364 -9.29 1.67 -21.35
N PRO A 365 -8.28 2.18 -20.63
CA PRO A 365 -6.88 1.92 -20.95
C PRO A 365 -6.55 0.43 -20.84
N PRO A 366 -5.50 -0.04 -21.53
CA PRO A 366 -5.05 -1.43 -21.46
C PRO A 366 -4.73 -1.92 -20.05
N LEU A 367 -4.18 -1.06 -19.20
CA LEU A 367 -4.04 -1.26 -17.76
C LEU A 367 -5.13 -0.43 -17.01
N ASP A 368 -6.18 -1.10 -16.56
CA ASP A 368 -7.32 -0.49 -15.86
C ASP A 368 -7.68 -1.28 -14.59
N LEU A 369 -6.77 -1.32 -13.61
CA LEU A 369 -6.96 -2.15 -12.42
C LEU A 369 -8.22 -1.74 -11.66
N ASN A 370 -9.09 -2.73 -11.42
CA ASN A 370 -10.39 -2.61 -10.74
C ASN A 370 -11.47 -1.78 -11.45
N SER A 371 -11.21 -1.21 -12.63
CA SER A 371 -12.12 -0.36 -13.40
C SER A 371 -12.95 0.65 -12.57
N PRO A 372 -12.30 1.58 -11.82
CA PRO A 372 -12.96 2.55 -10.95
C PRO A 372 -13.63 3.72 -11.72
N GLU A 373 -14.64 3.44 -12.54
CA GLU A 373 -15.27 4.43 -13.44
C GLU A 373 -16.31 5.37 -12.78
N ASP A 374 -16.75 5.08 -11.55
CA ASP A 374 -17.84 5.77 -10.87
C ASP A 374 -17.57 5.99 -9.38
N ILE A 375 -18.45 6.71 -8.68
CA ILE A 375 -18.24 7.06 -7.28
C ILE A 375 -18.24 5.86 -6.32
N PHE A 376 -18.93 4.76 -6.67
CA PHE A 376 -18.99 3.53 -5.88
C PHE A 376 -17.77 2.64 -6.14
N SER A 377 -17.40 2.44 -7.41
CA SER A 377 -16.20 1.71 -7.80
C SER A 377 -14.93 2.45 -7.33
N LEU A 378 -14.88 3.78 -7.45
CA LEU A 378 -13.86 4.62 -6.83
C LEU A 378 -13.85 4.49 -5.30
N GLY A 379 -15.02 4.47 -4.67
CA GLY A 379 -15.13 4.22 -3.23
C GLY A 379 -14.51 2.87 -2.82
N SER A 380 -14.77 1.81 -3.58
CA SER A 380 -14.22 0.47 -3.33
C SER A 380 -12.71 0.43 -3.57
N TYR A 381 -12.25 1.13 -4.61
CA TYR A 381 -10.85 1.31 -4.97
C TYR A 381 -10.05 2.04 -3.87
N LEU A 382 -10.51 3.21 -3.43
CA LEU A 382 -9.88 3.99 -2.36
C LEU A 382 -9.83 3.24 -1.02
N ASN A 383 -10.88 2.47 -0.71
CA ASN A 383 -10.95 1.66 0.49
C ASN A 383 -10.21 0.33 0.39
N ARG A 384 -9.60 0.03 -0.77
CA ARG A 384 -8.79 -1.17 -0.99
C ARG A 384 -9.58 -2.46 -0.69
N GLU A 385 -10.87 -2.49 -1.02
CA GLU A 385 -11.79 -3.55 -0.58
C GLU A 385 -11.40 -4.94 -1.09
N GLN A 386 -10.74 -5.01 -2.25
CA GLN A 386 -10.28 -6.26 -2.86
C GLN A 386 -9.28 -7.06 -2.00
N TYR A 387 -8.49 -6.39 -1.15
CA TYR A 387 -7.50 -7.06 -0.31
C TYR A 387 -8.12 -7.59 0.99
N GLY A 388 -9.41 -7.35 1.23
CA GLY A 388 -10.09 -7.71 2.47
C GLY A 388 -9.70 -6.82 3.66
N GLN A 389 -10.03 -7.26 4.87
CA GLN A 389 -9.79 -6.50 6.10
C GLN A 389 -8.77 -7.20 6.99
N THR A 390 -7.78 -6.43 7.45
CA THR A 390 -6.85 -6.86 8.49
C THR A 390 -7.45 -6.56 9.87
N PRO A 391 -7.53 -7.54 10.79
CA PRO A 391 -8.15 -7.30 12.08
C PRO A 391 -7.19 -6.53 13.01
N LEU A 392 -7.62 -5.35 13.50
CA LEU A 392 -6.79 -4.48 14.33
C LEU A 392 -7.19 -4.51 15.82
N ILE A 393 -8.44 -4.15 16.13
CA ILE A 393 -8.91 -4.02 17.52
C ILE A 393 -9.54 -5.32 18.02
N HIS A 394 -10.43 -5.92 17.25
CA HIS A 394 -11.06 -7.21 17.56
C HIS A 394 -11.36 -7.92 16.25
N GLY A 395 -11.05 -9.22 16.15
CA GLY A 395 -11.26 -9.94 14.90
C GLY A 395 -10.81 -11.39 14.92
N THR A 396 -10.67 -11.95 13.73
CA THR A 396 -10.34 -13.36 13.49
C THR A 396 -8.88 -13.67 13.84
N THR A 397 -8.64 -14.95 14.17
CA THR A 397 -7.31 -15.54 14.31
C THR A 397 -7.10 -16.57 13.20
N TYR A 398 -5.90 -17.16 13.09
CA TYR A 398 -5.65 -18.25 12.14
C TYR A 398 -6.56 -19.47 12.34
N ALA A 399 -7.12 -19.65 13.54
CA ALA A 399 -8.03 -20.75 13.89
C ALA A 399 -9.52 -20.40 13.72
N SER A 400 -9.84 -19.19 13.23
CA SER A 400 -11.22 -18.76 13.02
C SER A 400 -11.89 -19.52 11.88
N LYS A 401 -13.13 -19.97 12.14
CA LYS A 401 -14.01 -20.56 11.14
C LYS A 401 -15.35 -19.81 11.14
N ILE A 402 -16.10 -19.89 10.05
CA ILE A 402 -17.46 -19.35 10.02
C ILE A 402 -18.30 -20.11 11.07
N ALA A 403 -18.93 -19.37 11.97
CA ALA A 403 -19.83 -19.93 12.97
C ALA A 403 -21.10 -20.42 12.27
N ARG A 404 -21.56 -21.61 12.65
CA ARG A 404 -22.73 -22.25 12.04
C ARG A 404 -23.79 -22.57 13.11
N ASN A 405 -25.05 -22.55 12.71
CA ASN A 405 -26.19 -23.02 13.51
C ASN A 405 -26.17 -24.56 13.62
N ALA A 406 -27.06 -25.12 14.44
CA ALA A 406 -27.17 -26.56 14.64
C ALA A 406 -27.49 -27.35 13.36
N ASP A 407 -28.14 -26.71 12.38
CA ASP A 407 -28.44 -27.24 11.06
C ASP A 407 -27.28 -27.09 10.05
N GLY A 408 -26.15 -26.54 10.47
CA GLY A 408 -24.98 -26.29 9.62
C GLY A 408 -25.03 -24.99 8.82
N THR A 409 -26.09 -24.18 8.89
CA THR A 409 -26.16 -22.89 8.16
C THR A 409 -25.22 -21.86 8.78
N ALA A 410 -24.61 -21.00 7.94
CA ALA A 410 -23.69 -19.95 8.42
C ALA A 410 -24.46 -18.83 9.16
N ILE A 411 -23.94 -18.39 10.31
CA ILE A 411 -24.54 -17.31 11.09
C ILE A 411 -24.16 -15.97 10.47
N MET A 412 -25.14 -15.22 10.00
CA MET A 412 -24.94 -13.88 9.44
C MET A 412 -24.95 -12.81 10.55
N THR A 413 -24.03 -11.84 10.47
CA THR A 413 -23.95 -10.68 11.37
C THR A 413 -24.51 -9.41 10.75
N GLY A 414 -24.72 -9.41 9.44
CA GLY A 414 -25.32 -8.31 8.70
C GLY A 414 -25.04 -8.42 7.21
N GLU A 415 -25.37 -7.36 6.51
CA GLU A 415 -25.29 -7.26 5.06
C GLU A 415 -24.54 -5.99 4.68
N LYS A 416 -23.68 -6.08 3.67
CA LYS A 416 -23.00 -4.95 3.07
C LYS A 416 -23.56 -4.72 1.67
N ALA A 417 -24.18 -3.56 1.48
CA ALA A 417 -24.66 -3.12 0.17
C ALA A 417 -23.51 -2.53 -0.65
N SER A 418 -23.37 -2.97 -1.90
CA SER A 418 -22.58 -2.35 -2.94
C SER A 418 -23.50 -1.94 -4.10
N TYR A 419 -23.04 -1.01 -4.93
CA TYR A 419 -23.77 -0.53 -6.09
C TYR A 419 -22.88 -0.63 -7.32
N SER A 420 -23.44 -1.14 -8.43
CA SER A 420 -22.75 -1.26 -9.72
C SER A 420 -23.63 -0.73 -10.85
N ARG A 421 -22.99 -0.21 -11.90
CA ARG A 421 -23.67 0.19 -13.15
C ARG A 421 -24.26 -1.04 -13.84
N ILE A 422 -25.36 -0.85 -14.57
CA ILE A 422 -25.86 -1.85 -15.52
C ILE A 422 -25.58 -1.33 -16.93
N LEU A 423 -25.01 -2.17 -17.78
CA LEU A 423 -24.95 -1.92 -19.22
C LEU A 423 -26.35 -1.99 -19.83
N LYS A 424 -26.72 -0.95 -20.56
CA LYS A 424 -28.01 -0.88 -21.22
C LYS A 424 -28.17 -2.01 -22.22
N SER A 425 -29.33 -2.65 -22.21
CA SER A 425 -29.71 -3.61 -23.25
C SER A 425 -30.25 -2.92 -24.50
N SER A 426 -30.68 -1.65 -24.41
CA SER A 426 -31.07 -0.82 -25.55
C SER A 426 -30.80 0.68 -25.31
N PRO A 427 -30.66 1.51 -26.35
CA PRO A 427 -30.43 2.96 -26.22
C PRO A 427 -31.51 3.70 -25.41
N GLU A 428 -32.74 3.18 -25.39
CA GLU A 428 -33.90 3.77 -24.70
C GLU A 428 -33.92 3.44 -23.20
N GLU A 429 -33.14 2.45 -22.74
CA GLU A 429 -33.04 2.11 -21.33
C GLU A 429 -32.37 3.26 -20.56
N LYS A 430 -32.94 3.60 -19.39
CA LYS A 430 -32.36 4.63 -18.52
C LYS A 430 -31.17 4.06 -17.74
N ASP A 431 -30.17 4.91 -17.52
CA ASP A 431 -29.05 4.62 -16.63
C ASP A 431 -29.59 4.30 -15.23
N ARG A 432 -29.05 3.26 -14.60
CA ARG A 432 -29.40 2.87 -13.23
C ARG A 432 -28.29 2.09 -12.56
N TYR A 433 -28.20 2.21 -11.25
CA TYR A 433 -27.35 1.37 -10.41
C TYR A 433 -28.17 0.26 -9.76
N VAL A 434 -27.62 -0.95 -9.70
CA VAL A 434 -28.19 -2.07 -8.95
C VAL A 434 -27.50 -2.22 -7.62
N LYS A 435 -28.31 -2.47 -6.59
CA LYS A 435 -27.82 -2.83 -5.26
C LYS A 435 -27.49 -4.32 -5.24
N SER A 436 -26.24 -4.64 -4.98
CA SER A 436 -25.78 -5.99 -4.65
C SER A 436 -25.54 -6.06 -3.14
N THR A 437 -25.85 -7.21 -2.54
CA THR A 437 -25.69 -7.39 -1.10
C THR A 437 -24.74 -8.55 -0.84
N SER A 438 -23.68 -8.28 -0.07
CA SER A 438 -22.78 -9.32 0.43
C SER A 438 -23.04 -9.58 1.91
N SER A 439 -23.04 -10.86 2.27
CA SER A 439 -23.30 -11.31 3.65
C SER A 439 -22.05 -11.19 4.51
N ASN A 440 -22.16 -10.57 5.67
CA ASN A 440 -21.15 -10.65 6.71
C ASN A 440 -21.45 -11.82 7.63
N TYR A 441 -20.43 -12.63 7.93
CA TYR A 441 -20.57 -13.82 8.76
C TYR A 441 -19.98 -13.64 10.15
N LYS A 442 -20.56 -14.33 11.13
CA LYS A 442 -19.98 -14.49 12.47
C LYS A 442 -18.85 -15.51 12.40
N TYR A 443 -17.73 -15.22 13.06
CA TYR A 443 -16.60 -16.14 13.14
C TYR A 443 -16.41 -16.69 14.56
N THR A 444 -15.96 -17.95 14.65
CA THR A 444 -15.45 -18.57 15.88
C THR A 444 -14.01 -18.14 16.14
N ASN A 445 -13.49 -18.42 17.34
CA ASN A 445 -12.09 -18.20 17.71
C ASN A 445 -11.56 -16.75 17.47
N THR A 446 -12.45 -15.76 17.58
CA THR A 446 -12.08 -14.34 17.51
C THR A 446 -11.46 -13.87 18.83
N MET A 447 -10.65 -12.81 18.80
CA MET A 447 -10.07 -12.20 20.01
C MET A 447 -9.93 -10.69 19.90
N LEU A 448 -9.74 -10.07 21.07
CA LEU A 448 -9.24 -8.71 21.18
C LEU A 448 -7.77 -8.67 20.75
N PHE A 449 -7.44 -7.67 19.95
CA PHE A 449 -6.12 -7.34 19.47
C PHE A 449 -5.38 -8.52 18.80
N PRO A 450 -5.99 -9.17 17.79
CA PRO A 450 -5.38 -10.32 17.12
C PRO A 450 -4.14 -9.89 16.34
N ARG A 451 -3.04 -10.60 16.54
CA ARG A 451 -1.76 -10.46 15.81
C ARG A 451 -1.46 -11.69 14.96
N MET A 452 -2.02 -12.84 15.36
CA MET A 452 -1.84 -14.13 14.71
C MET A 452 -3.10 -14.47 13.90
N HIS A 453 -3.24 -13.83 12.74
CA HIS A 453 -4.43 -13.93 11.88
C HIS A 453 -4.08 -14.52 10.52
N SER A 454 -5.00 -15.29 9.93
CA SER A 454 -4.86 -15.82 8.58
C SER A 454 -6.21 -16.36 8.10
N ASN A 455 -6.43 -16.37 6.79
CA ASN A 455 -7.61 -17.00 6.20
C ASN A 455 -7.19 -18.38 5.64
N PRO A 456 -7.92 -19.48 5.92
CA PRO A 456 -7.62 -20.80 5.34
C PRO A 456 -7.51 -20.83 3.81
N ASN A 457 -8.19 -19.91 3.11
CA ASN A 457 -8.13 -19.78 1.66
C ASN A 457 -6.93 -18.94 1.17
N ASN A 458 -6.15 -18.37 2.07
CA ASN A 458 -4.93 -17.64 1.70
C ASN A 458 -3.86 -18.66 1.25
N PRO A 459 -3.25 -18.52 0.07
CA PRO A 459 -2.21 -19.43 -0.41
C PRO A 459 -1.03 -19.59 0.57
N SER A 460 -0.70 -18.51 1.30
CA SER A 460 0.36 -18.47 2.31
C SER A 460 -0.09 -18.94 3.70
N PHE A 461 -1.32 -19.46 3.87
CA PHE A 461 -1.85 -19.87 5.18
C PHE A 461 -0.90 -20.80 5.92
N ARG A 462 -0.35 -21.82 5.24
CA ARG A 462 0.59 -22.77 5.84
C ARG A 462 1.88 -22.09 6.33
N ASN A 463 2.43 -21.18 5.54
CA ASN A 463 3.61 -20.41 5.91
C ASN A 463 3.30 -19.52 7.13
N HIS A 464 2.13 -18.89 7.17
CA HIS A 464 1.73 -18.08 8.32
C HIS A 464 1.71 -18.91 9.61
N ILE A 465 1.16 -20.13 9.57
CA ILE A 465 1.15 -21.04 10.71
C ILE A 465 2.57 -21.39 11.17
N ILE A 466 3.49 -21.70 10.24
CA ILE A 466 4.89 -22.01 10.59
C ILE A 466 5.54 -20.83 11.33
N GLY A 467 5.27 -19.59 10.91
CA GLY A 467 5.79 -18.41 11.57
C GLY A 467 5.16 -18.19 12.95
N TYR A 468 3.87 -18.49 13.08
CA TYR A 468 3.14 -18.46 14.36
C TYR A 468 3.66 -19.50 15.37
N GLU A 469 4.06 -20.69 14.90
CA GLU A 469 4.76 -21.68 15.72
C GLU A 469 6.12 -21.15 16.16
N ARG A 470 6.93 -20.65 15.22
CA ARG A 470 8.30 -20.17 15.45
C ARG A 470 8.37 -18.97 16.41
N TRP A 471 7.64 -17.90 16.12
CA TRP A 471 7.75 -16.65 16.88
C TRP A 471 6.67 -16.49 17.96
N GLY A 472 5.50 -17.11 17.78
CA GLY A 472 4.38 -17.06 18.72
C GLY A 472 4.35 -18.21 19.72
N GLY A 473 5.03 -19.32 19.45
CA GLY A 473 5.01 -20.51 20.32
C GLY A 473 3.66 -21.23 20.32
N VAL A 474 2.97 -21.22 19.18
CA VAL A 474 1.76 -22.02 18.97
C VAL A 474 2.14 -23.48 18.74
N THR A 475 1.35 -24.40 19.28
CA THR A 475 1.54 -25.86 19.10
C THR A 475 0.32 -26.53 18.48
N ASP A 476 -0.89 -26.04 18.76
CA ASP A 476 -2.13 -26.53 18.15
C ASP A 476 -2.67 -25.54 17.11
N ARG A 477 -2.60 -25.96 15.84
CA ARG A 477 -3.00 -25.20 14.63
C ARG A 477 -4.51 -25.00 14.51
N ASN A 478 -5.30 -25.78 15.21
CA ASN A 478 -6.77 -25.70 15.17
C ASN A 478 -7.35 -24.92 16.36
N SER A 479 -6.52 -24.60 17.35
CA SER A 479 -6.92 -23.86 18.54
C SER A 479 -6.68 -22.36 18.41
N LYS A 480 -7.54 -21.58 19.07
CA LYS A 480 -7.36 -20.14 19.22
C LYS A 480 -6.06 -19.86 20.00
N PRO A 481 -5.19 -18.94 19.54
CA PRO A 481 -4.00 -18.57 20.30
C PRO A 481 -4.37 -17.92 21.63
N THR A 482 -3.59 -18.21 22.67
CA THR A 482 -3.69 -17.49 23.95
C THR A 482 -3.27 -16.04 23.78
N PHE A 483 -3.74 -15.15 24.67
CA PHE A 483 -3.32 -13.74 24.63
C PHE A 483 -1.79 -13.61 24.81
N LEU A 484 -1.17 -14.47 25.61
CA LEU A 484 0.28 -14.46 25.81
C LEU A 484 1.03 -14.86 24.53
N GLN A 485 0.60 -15.90 23.81
CA GLN A 485 1.19 -16.28 22.51
C GLN A 485 1.04 -15.14 21.49
N ASN A 486 -0.12 -14.47 21.49
CA ASN A 486 -0.39 -13.32 20.63
C ASN A 486 0.56 -12.13 20.91
N ILE A 487 0.80 -11.82 22.19
CA ILE A 487 1.77 -10.78 22.58
C ILE A 487 3.21 -11.22 22.32
N ARG A 488 3.54 -12.50 22.53
CA ARG A 488 4.84 -13.08 22.21
C ARG A 488 5.16 -12.93 20.72
N PHE A 489 4.19 -13.20 19.84
CA PHE A 489 4.33 -12.98 18.40
C PHE A 489 4.55 -11.50 18.06
N LEU A 490 3.77 -10.59 18.66
CA LEU A 490 3.97 -9.15 18.48
C LEU A 490 5.39 -8.71 18.84
N VAL A 491 5.90 -9.14 20.00
CA VAL A 491 7.23 -8.74 20.45
C VAL A 491 8.32 -9.37 19.59
N ASN A 492 8.26 -10.69 19.38
CA ASN A 492 9.34 -11.43 18.72
C ASN A 492 9.38 -11.20 17.21
N TYR A 493 8.25 -11.29 16.53
CA TYR A 493 8.20 -11.12 15.09
C TYR A 493 7.98 -9.66 14.72
N GLN A 494 6.84 -9.09 15.09
CA GLN A 494 6.43 -7.79 14.56
C GLN A 494 7.31 -6.63 15.06
N ILE A 495 7.78 -6.64 16.32
CA ILE A 495 8.64 -5.58 16.87
C ILE A 495 10.12 -5.91 16.68
N ASN A 496 10.60 -7.07 17.12
CA ASN A 496 12.03 -7.37 17.09
C ASN A 496 12.50 -7.73 15.66
N TYR A 497 11.86 -8.73 15.04
CA TYR A 497 12.28 -9.21 13.73
C TYR A 497 11.95 -8.25 12.59
N MET A 498 10.76 -7.63 12.60
CA MET A 498 10.33 -6.74 11.50
C MET A 498 10.73 -5.29 11.68
N TYR A 499 10.89 -4.78 12.90
CA TYR A 499 11.24 -3.37 13.09
C TYR A 499 12.67 -3.17 13.59
N TRP A 500 13.04 -3.77 14.73
CA TRP A 500 14.37 -3.53 15.29
C TRP A 500 15.50 -4.07 14.41
N ARG A 501 15.30 -5.18 13.70
CA ARG A 501 16.27 -5.69 12.72
C ARG A 501 16.58 -4.67 11.64
N TYR A 502 15.55 -4.14 10.98
CA TYR A 502 15.69 -3.12 9.94
C TYR A 502 16.17 -1.77 10.49
N PHE A 503 15.75 -1.38 11.69
CA PHE A 503 16.33 -0.23 12.38
C PHE A 503 17.85 -0.40 12.55
N MET A 504 18.31 -1.59 12.94
CA MET A 504 19.72 -1.87 13.11
C MET A 504 20.47 -2.03 11.79
N TRP A 505 19.83 -2.47 10.69
CA TRP A 505 20.42 -2.39 9.35
C TRP A 505 20.86 -0.98 8.99
N ASN A 506 20.10 0.02 9.42
CA ASN A 506 20.36 1.41 9.09
C ASN A 506 21.40 2.09 10.02
N PHE A 507 21.56 1.60 11.26
CA PHE A 507 22.39 2.28 12.27
C PHE A 507 23.51 1.43 12.90
N SER A 508 23.62 0.15 12.53
CA SER A 508 24.67 -0.78 13.01
C SER A 508 25.38 -1.52 11.88
N GLY A 509 24.62 -2.08 10.94
CA GLY A 509 25.13 -2.89 9.83
C GLY A 509 24.17 -4.00 9.42
N ARG A 510 24.40 -4.58 8.24
CA ARG A 510 23.55 -5.58 7.58
C ARG A 510 24.37 -6.82 7.23
N GLN A 511 23.80 -8.01 7.49
CA GLN A 511 24.49 -9.28 7.23
C GLN A 511 24.56 -9.62 5.74
N ASN A 512 23.47 -9.41 5.01
CA ASN A 512 23.33 -9.61 3.57
C ASN A 512 21.96 -9.09 3.11
N ASP A 513 21.75 -9.08 1.80
CA ASP A 513 20.51 -8.65 1.16
C ASP A 513 19.46 -9.75 0.92
N ILE A 514 19.68 -10.94 1.48
CA ILE A 514 18.78 -12.08 1.33
C ILE A 514 17.63 -11.96 2.34
N GLN A 515 16.39 -12.12 1.86
CA GLN A 515 15.23 -12.13 2.74
C GLN A 515 15.36 -13.24 3.79
N GLY A 516 15.34 -12.83 5.06
CA GLY A 516 15.46 -13.76 6.17
C GLY A 516 14.19 -14.55 6.43
N ASP A 517 14.34 -15.72 7.04
CA ASP A 517 13.22 -16.52 7.57
C ASP A 517 13.25 -16.60 9.12
N GLY A 518 14.20 -15.92 9.77
CA GLY A 518 14.52 -16.06 11.20
C GLY A 518 15.72 -16.97 11.49
N GLY A 519 16.38 -17.52 10.45
CA GLY A 519 17.67 -18.19 10.57
C GLY A 519 18.83 -17.21 10.85
N ILE A 520 20.00 -17.78 11.18
CA ILE A 520 21.18 -17.02 11.59
C ILE A 520 22.05 -16.52 10.43
N THR A 521 21.78 -16.95 9.20
CA THR A 521 22.65 -16.72 8.02
C THR A 521 22.09 -15.71 7.03
N THR A 522 20.81 -15.34 7.11
CA THR A 522 20.14 -14.52 6.09
C THR A 522 19.39 -13.36 6.72
N GLY A 523 19.64 -12.17 6.20
CA GLY A 523 18.88 -10.96 6.53
C GLY A 523 19.05 -10.48 7.98
N ASN A 524 20.07 -10.89 8.73
CA ASN A 524 20.29 -10.35 10.08
C ASN A 524 20.95 -8.97 10.04
N TRP A 525 20.93 -8.28 11.17
CA TRP A 525 21.76 -7.08 11.37
C TRP A 525 23.07 -7.50 12.06
N ILE A 526 24.14 -6.76 11.79
CA ILE A 526 25.46 -7.00 12.39
C ILE A 526 26.05 -5.69 12.91
N THR A 527 27.10 -5.80 13.72
CA THR A 527 27.91 -4.66 14.16
C THR A 527 29.18 -4.52 13.34
N GLY A 528 29.75 -5.63 12.85
CA GLY A 528 31.11 -5.70 12.32
C GLY A 528 32.17 -5.90 13.40
N ILE A 529 31.77 -6.07 14.66
CA ILE A 529 32.66 -6.36 15.79
C ILE A 529 32.53 -7.86 16.11
N PRO A 530 33.56 -8.69 15.83
CA PRO A 530 33.43 -10.16 15.88
C PRO A 530 32.85 -10.71 17.19
N PHE A 531 33.29 -10.17 18.34
CA PHE A 531 32.78 -10.59 19.64
C PHE A 531 31.27 -10.39 19.78
N PHE A 532 30.74 -9.23 19.36
CA PHE A 532 29.31 -8.95 19.45
C PHE A 532 28.51 -9.81 18.48
N ASP A 533 28.95 -9.91 17.24
CA ASP A 533 28.20 -10.63 16.20
C ASP A 533 28.16 -12.14 16.48
N GLU A 534 29.28 -12.71 16.93
CA GLU A 534 29.37 -14.15 17.22
C GLU A 534 28.69 -14.52 18.55
N HIS A 535 28.97 -13.79 19.63
CA HIS A 535 28.60 -14.23 20.98
C HIS A 535 27.37 -13.52 21.56
N VAL A 536 27.14 -12.25 21.19
CA VAL A 536 25.99 -11.47 21.72
C VAL A 536 24.77 -11.64 20.84
N LEU A 537 24.94 -11.57 19.51
CA LEU A 537 23.86 -11.82 18.55
C LEU A 537 23.66 -13.30 18.25
N GLY A 538 24.66 -14.14 18.55
CA GLY A 538 24.58 -15.58 18.34
C GLY A 538 24.54 -15.97 16.86
N LEU A 539 25.09 -15.14 15.96
CA LEU A 539 25.07 -15.39 14.52
C LEU A 539 26.23 -16.27 14.06
N GLY A 540 27.16 -16.60 14.96
CA GLY A 540 28.41 -17.25 14.60
C GLY A 540 29.42 -16.29 13.92
N PRO A 541 30.57 -16.81 13.49
CA PRO A 541 31.62 -15.99 12.88
C PRO A 541 31.18 -15.42 11.53
N GLN A 542 31.11 -14.09 11.39
CA GLN A 542 30.58 -13.46 10.17
C GLN A 542 31.57 -13.43 9.00
N ASP A 543 32.87 -13.48 9.28
CA ASP A 543 33.92 -13.45 8.25
C ASP A 543 34.35 -14.84 7.78
N ASN A 544 33.85 -15.90 8.44
CA ASN A 544 34.20 -17.29 8.17
C ASN A 544 32.95 -18.16 7.94
N ILE A 545 32.06 -17.66 7.09
CA ILE A 545 30.86 -18.37 6.59
C ILE A 545 31.00 -18.63 5.09
N ALA A 546 29.98 -19.24 4.49
CA ALA A 546 29.96 -19.55 3.06
C ALA A 546 30.32 -18.30 2.22
N PRO A 547 31.18 -18.43 1.18
CA PRO A 547 31.62 -17.31 0.36
C PRO A 547 30.47 -16.49 -0.24
N ASP A 548 29.33 -17.12 -0.56
CA ASP A 548 28.16 -16.44 -1.11
C ASP A 548 27.50 -15.46 -0.13
N ILE A 549 27.75 -15.64 1.18
CA ILE A 549 27.28 -14.74 2.24
C ILE A 549 28.34 -13.69 2.57
N VAL A 550 29.61 -14.09 2.71
CA VAL A 550 30.71 -13.15 3.04
C VAL A 550 30.94 -12.13 1.93
N ASN A 551 30.86 -12.57 0.67
CA ASN A 551 31.07 -11.72 -0.51
C ASN A 551 29.75 -11.09 -1.00
N ASN A 552 28.66 -11.22 -0.24
CA ASN A 552 27.41 -10.56 -0.56
C ASN A 552 27.62 -9.04 -0.46
N LYS A 553 27.20 -8.30 -1.48
CA LYS A 553 27.39 -6.84 -1.51
C LYS A 553 26.64 -6.12 -0.38
N GLY A 554 25.50 -6.67 0.07
CA GLY A 554 24.75 -6.15 1.21
C GLY A 554 25.37 -6.44 2.58
N HIS A 555 26.61 -6.96 2.64
CA HIS A 555 27.33 -7.22 3.88
C HIS A 555 28.04 -5.94 4.39
N ASN A 556 27.30 -5.13 5.15
CA ASN A 556 27.70 -3.78 5.54
C ASN A 556 28.01 -3.66 7.04
N LYS A 557 29.14 -3.06 7.41
CA LYS A 557 29.61 -2.91 8.80
C LYS A 557 29.73 -1.44 9.18
N TYR A 558 28.87 -0.92 10.06
CA TYR A 558 28.94 0.48 10.55
C TYR A 558 29.48 0.62 11.98
N TYR A 559 29.82 -0.49 12.65
CA TYR A 559 30.37 -0.50 14.02
C TYR A 559 29.51 0.25 15.04
N MET A 560 28.19 0.27 14.82
CA MET A 560 27.21 1.00 15.64
C MET A 560 27.46 2.52 15.75
N LEU A 561 28.35 3.10 14.93
CA LEU A 561 28.70 4.52 15.02
C LEU A 561 27.49 5.46 14.83
N PRO A 562 26.60 5.25 13.84
CA PRO A 562 25.39 6.05 13.72
C PRO A 562 24.46 5.91 14.94
N LEU A 563 24.28 4.68 15.44
CA LEU A 563 23.47 4.41 16.62
C LEU A 563 24.00 5.16 17.86
N LEU A 564 25.30 5.09 18.11
CA LEU A 564 25.95 5.76 19.23
C LEU A 564 25.80 7.28 19.16
N LEU A 565 25.96 7.88 17.96
CA LEU A 565 25.68 9.30 17.77
C LEU A 565 24.23 9.66 18.09
N GLY A 566 23.28 8.84 17.66
CA GLY A 566 21.86 9.02 17.99
C GLY A 566 21.58 8.96 19.49
N ILE A 567 22.15 7.98 20.20
CA ILE A 567 22.04 7.87 21.66
C ILE A 567 22.64 9.11 22.35
N ILE A 568 23.82 9.56 21.92
CA ILE A 568 24.44 10.78 22.46
C ILE A 568 23.53 12.00 22.23
N GLY A 569 22.88 12.09 21.06
CA GLY A 569 21.91 13.13 20.74
C GLY A 569 20.69 13.13 21.66
N ILE A 570 20.11 11.96 21.93
CA ILE A 570 19.01 11.80 22.89
C ILE A 570 19.45 12.26 24.29
N LEU A 571 20.59 11.78 24.76
CA LEU A 571 21.14 12.14 26.07
C LEU A 571 21.43 13.64 26.18
N TYR A 572 22.00 14.25 25.13
CA TYR A 572 22.22 15.68 25.03
C TYR A 572 20.90 16.45 25.12
N GLN A 573 19.89 16.03 24.35
CA GLN A 573 18.58 16.67 24.33
C GLN A 573 17.92 16.60 25.72
N LEU A 574 17.89 15.43 26.37
CA LEU A 574 17.29 15.26 27.70
C LEU A 574 18.04 16.04 28.81
N ARG A 575 19.36 16.22 28.67
CA ARG A 575 20.16 17.01 29.61
C ARG A 575 19.76 18.50 29.66
N LEU A 576 19.09 19.00 28.62
CA LEU A 576 18.58 20.38 28.55
C LEU A 576 17.24 20.59 29.30
N LYS A 577 16.89 19.68 30.23
CA LYS A 577 15.73 19.76 31.13
C LYS A 577 14.42 19.99 30.36
N GLN A 578 13.58 20.92 30.80
CA GLN A 578 12.23 21.18 30.25
C GLN A 578 12.25 21.49 28.75
N LYS A 579 13.16 22.35 28.30
CA LYS A 579 13.27 22.73 26.88
C LYS A 579 13.71 21.54 26.02
N GLY A 580 14.67 20.77 26.55
CA GLY A 580 15.11 19.51 25.98
C GLY A 580 14.00 18.48 25.84
N PHE A 581 13.27 18.23 26.93
CA PHE A 581 12.17 17.27 26.98
C PHE A 581 11.06 17.61 25.98
N ARG A 582 10.66 18.89 25.84
CA ARG A 582 9.66 19.29 24.84
C ARG A 582 10.12 18.98 23.41
N SER A 583 11.38 19.27 23.10
CA SER A 583 11.96 18.93 21.79
C SER A 583 12.07 17.42 21.60
N PHE A 584 12.42 16.68 22.65
CA PHE A 584 12.49 15.21 22.62
C PHE A 584 11.12 14.61 22.33
N SER A 585 10.07 15.04 23.02
CA SER A 585 8.71 14.55 22.80
C SER A 585 8.25 14.73 21.36
N ILE A 586 8.59 15.84 20.69
CA ILE A 586 8.24 16.05 19.27
C ILE A 586 8.94 15.01 18.38
N VAL A 587 10.26 14.85 18.51
CA VAL A 587 11.05 13.90 17.69
C VAL A 587 10.67 12.45 18.03
N PHE A 588 10.44 12.14 19.31
CA PHE A 588 10.00 10.83 19.77
C PHE A 588 8.62 10.47 19.23
N LEU A 589 7.66 11.40 19.21
CA LEU A 589 6.35 11.13 18.61
C LEU A 589 6.48 10.90 17.10
N LEU A 590 7.32 11.66 16.40
CA LEU A 590 7.58 11.40 14.99
C LEU A 590 8.17 9.99 14.80
N PHE A 591 9.22 9.64 15.55
CA PHE A 591 9.86 8.31 15.54
C PHE A 591 8.89 7.17 15.83
N PHE A 592 8.09 7.30 16.90
CA PHE A 592 7.14 6.29 17.32
C PHE A 592 6.00 6.10 16.30
N MET A 593 5.42 7.22 15.82
CA MET A 593 4.29 7.18 14.91
C MET A 593 4.65 6.66 13.53
N THR A 594 5.88 6.95 13.06
CA THR A 594 6.37 6.51 11.74
C THR A 594 7.20 5.22 11.79
N GLY A 595 7.18 4.52 12.93
CA GLY A 595 7.88 3.26 13.16
C GLY A 595 6.99 2.26 13.89
N LEU A 596 7.14 2.16 15.21
CA LEU A 596 6.42 1.19 16.04
C LEU A 596 4.88 1.24 15.90
N ALA A 597 4.29 2.42 15.72
CA ALA A 597 2.83 2.53 15.53
C ALA A 597 2.35 1.93 14.20
N ILE A 598 3.17 2.01 13.15
CA ILE A 598 2.84 1.44 11.83
C ILE A 598 2.70 -0.08 11.93
N ILE A 599 3.55 -0.75 12.72
CA ILE A 599 3.47 -2.20 12.96
C ILE A 599 2.09 -2.60 13.47
N LEU A 600 1.51 -1.80 14.38
CA LEU A 600 0.19 -2.07 14.94
C LEU A 600 -0.92 -1.98 13.89
N TYR A 601 -0.77 -1.05 12.94
CA TYR A 601 -1.70 -0.80 11.84
C TYR A 601 -1.55 -1.81 10.70
N LEU A 602 -0.33 -2.13 10.27
CA LEU A 602 -0.07 -3.12 9.22
C LEU A 602 -0.42 -4.53 9.68
N ASN A 603 -0.19 -4.84 10.98
CA ASN A 603 -0.44 -6.14 11.59
C ASN A 603 0.05 -7.31 10.70
N GLN A 604 1.30 -7.21 10.27
CA GLN A 604 1.91 -8.07 9.25
C GLN A 604 1.94 -9.54 9.68
N THR A 605 1.72 -10.41 8.72
CA THR A 605 1.85 -11.86 8.85
C THR A 605 3.29 -12.31 8.53
N PRO A 606 3.72 -13.50 8.95
CA PRO A 606 5.04 -13.99 8.63
C PRO A 606 5.17 -14.45 7.18
N PHE A 607 6.38 -14.33 6.61
CA PHE A 607 6.71 -14.75 5.25
C PHE A 607 5.92 -14.02 4.14
N GLU A 608 5.83 -12.70 4.26
CA GLU A 608 5.35 -11.86 3.14
C GLU A 608 6.28 -12.02 1.93
N PRO A 609 5.77 -11.95 0.68
CA PRO A 609 6.60 -12.06 -0.53
C PRO A 609 7.75 -11.04 -0.60
N ARG A 610 7.59 -9.89 0.05
CA ARG A 610 8.64 -8.92 0.38
C ARG A 610 8.33 -8.28 1.71
N GLU A 611 9.35 -8.16 2.54
CA GLU A 611 9.26 -7.45 3.81
C GLU A 611 9.28 -5.92 3.56
N ARG A 612 8.40 -5.19 4.25
CA ARG A 612 8.11 -3.77 3.97
C ARG A 612 8.92 -2.80 4.84
N ASP A 613 10.24 -2.90 4.80
CA ASP A 613 11.13 -2.05 5.61
C ASP A 613 11.01 -0.55 5.28
N TYR A 614 10.75 -0.22 4.01
CA TYR A 614 10.45 1.13 3.53
C TYR A 614 9.28 1.80 4.28
N ALA A 615 8.35 1.02 4.86
CA ALA A 615 7.26 1.57 5.66
C ALA A 615 7.77 2.25 6.95
N TYR A 616 8.96 1.88 7.43
CA TYR A 616 9.57 2.42 8.64
C TYR A 616 10.60 3.52 8.38
N ALA A 617 10.86 3.89 7.11
CA ALA A 617 11.85 4.90 6.74
C ALA A 617 11.63 6.24 7.47
N GLY A 618 10.38 6.62 7.73
CA GLY A 618 10.04 7.82 8.51
C GLY A 618 10.60 7.79 9.95
N SER A 619 10.68 6.61 10.58
CA SER A 619 11.31 6.48 11.91
C SER A 619 12.83 6.59 11.84
N PHE A 620 13.45 6.11 10.75
CA PHE A 620 14.89 6.23 10.51
C PHE A 620 15.27 7.69 10.23
N TYR A 621 14.42 8.42 9.49
CA TYR A 621 14.48 9.88 9.35
C TYR A 621 14.44 10.57 10.72
N ALA A 622 13.49 10.20 11.58
CA ALA A 622 13.36 10.80 12.91
C ALA A 622 14.56 10.49 13.81
N PHE A 623 15.10 9.27 13.75
CA PHE A 623 16.30 8.90 14.51
C PHE A 623 17.54 9.67 14.02
N SER A 624 17.65 9.93 12.71
CA SER A 624 18.73 10.73 12.13
C SER A 624 18.74 12.19 12.63
N ILE A 625 17.61 12.71 13.12
CA ILE A 625 17.57 13.99 13.84
C ILE A 625 18.40 13.91 15.13
N TRP A 626 18.28 12.82 15.89
CA TRP A 626 19.10 12.60 17.07
C TRP A 626 20.56 12.35 16.72
N VAL A 627 20.85 11.62 15.64
CA VAL A 627 22.22 11.44 15.14
C VAL A 627 22.89 12.81 14.92
N GLY A 628 22.17 13.73 14.25
CA GLY A 628 22.63 15.11 14.09
C GLY A 628 22.87 15.82 15.42
N MET A 629 21.91 15.77 16.35
CA MET A 629 22.08 16.36 17.69
C MET A 629 23.23 15.73 18.49
N GLY A 630 23.67 14.52 18.15
CA GLY A 630 24.86 13.88 18.69
C GLY A 630 26.11 14.73 18.53
N VAL A 631 26.25 15.47 17.43
CA VAL A 631 27.37 16.41 17.20
C VAL A 631 27.39 17.52 18.26
N ALA A 632 26.23 18.08 18.60
CA ALA A 632 26.10 19.06 19.67
C ALA A 632 26.43 18.44 21.05
N GLY A 633 26.05 17.19 21.28
CA GLY A 633 26.42 16.42 22.47
C GLY A 633 27.93 16.20 22.62
N ILE A 634 28.61 15.78 21.55
CA ILE A 634 30.07 15.61 21.51
C ILE A 634 30.75 16.96 21.70
N SER A 635 30.29 18.02 21.02
CA SER A 635 30.81 19.38 21.21
C SER A 635 30.73 19.81 22.68
N LEU A 636 29.60 19.56 23.35
CA LEU A 636 29.43 19.87 24.78
C LEU A 636 30.43 19.09 25.66
N PHE A 637 30.71 17.83 25.32
CA PHE A 637 31.70 17.03 26.02
C PHE A 637 33.13 17.54 25.79
N LEU A 638 33.52 17.79 24.54
CA LEU A 638 34.87 18.24 24.18
C LEU A 638 35.22 19.60 24.77
N ARG A 639 34.23 20.49 24.96
CA ARG A 639 34.42 21.78 25.65
C ARG A 639 34.90 21.66 27.10
N LYS A 640 34.79 20.48 27.72
CA LYS A 640 35.40 20.22 29.05
C LYS A 640 36.93 20.18 28.99
N TYR A 641 37.50 19.82 27.84
CA TYR A 641 38.94 19.64 27.66
C TYR A 641 39.55 20.71 26.73
N ILE A 642 38.77 21.23 25.78
CA ILE A 642 39.19 22.25 24.82
C ILE A 642 38.54 23.58 25.18
N ARG A 643 39.33 24.55 25.66
CA ARG A 643 38.83 25.89 26.06
C ARG A 643 38.20 26.66 24.91
N ASN A 644 38.73 26.51 23.69
CA ASN A 644 38.18 27.18 22.50
C ASN A 644 36.94 26.46 21.99
N THR A 645 35.77 27.07 22.22
CA THR A 645 34.47 26.53 21.81
C THR A 645 34.36 26.29 20.29
N THR A 646 34.93 27.16 19.47
CA THR A 646 34.95 27.00 18.00
C THR A 646 35.77 25.77 17.61
N ALA A 647 36.96 25.59 18.20
CA ALA A 647 37.81 24.44 17.94
C ALA A 647 37.15 23.12 18.38
N ALA A 648 36.58 23.09 19.59
CA ALA A 648 35.89 21.90 20.13
C ALA A 648 34.72 21.47 19.24
N THR A 649 33.90 22.41 18.79
CA THR A 649 32.77 22.10 17.90
C THR A 649 33.22 21.69 16.50
N THR A 650 34.26 22.34 15.97
CA THR A 650 34.81 21.98 14.65
C THR A 650 35.33 20.54 14.68
N LEU A 651 36.09 20.17 15.71
CA LEU A 651 36.57 18.80 15.90
C LEU A 651 35.41 17.80 16.03
N ALA A 652 34.38 18.11 16.84
CA ALA A 652 33.19 17.27 16.94
C ALA A 652 32.52 17.06 15.57
N THR A 653 32.37 18.12 14.78
CA THR A 653 31.73 18.06 13.46
C THR A 653 32.55 17.22 12.49
N VAL A 654 33.85 17.48 12.39
CA VAL A 654 34.75 16.75 11.47
C VAL A 654 34.83 15.27 11.84
N ALA A 655 34.98 14.94 13.12
CA ALA A 655 35.01 13.55 13.58
C ALA A 655 33.69 12.82 13.28
N SER A 656 32.55 13.48 13.51
CA SER A 656 31.24 12.88 13.22
C SER A 656 30.93 12.75 11.72
N LEU A 657 31.54 13.57 10.85
CA LEU A 657 31.40 13.43 9.38
C LEU A 657 32.06 12.15 8.83
N LEU A 658 32.98 11.52 9.56
CA LEU A 658 33.54 10.23 9.16
C LEU A 658 32.49 9.12 9.15
N VAL A 659 31.43 9.25 9.94
CA VAL A 659 30.35 8.24 10.03
C VAL A 659 29.55 8.12 8.72
N PRO A 660 28.94 9.19 8.17
CA PRO A 660 28.27 9.08 6.88
C PRO A 660 29.22 8.75 5.73
N LEU A 661 30.50 9.15 5.80
CA LEU A 661 31.50 8.75 4.79
C LEU A 661 31.77 7.23 4.80
N GLN A 662 31.84 6.63 5.99
CA GLN A 662 31.93 5.18 6.12
C GLN A 662 30.67 4.49 5.57
N MET A 663 29.48 4.98 5.92
CA MET A 663 28.22 4.41 5.39
C MET A 663 28.17 4.49 3.86
N ALA A 664 28.57 5.63 3.28
CA ALA A 664 28.67 5.77 1.83
C ALA A 664 29.64 4.76 1.21
N SER A 665 30.77 4.47 1.87
CA SER A 665 31.75 3.49 1.38
C SER A 665 31.30 2.05 1.48
N GLN A 666 30.45 1.71 2.46
CA GLN A 666 29.89 0.37 2.64
C GLN A 666 28.74 0.13 1.66
N ASN A 667 27.87 1.13 1.49
CA ASN A 667 26.61 0.94 0.77
C ASN A 667 26.68 1.32 -0.72
N TRP A 668 27.85 1.63 -1.27
CA TRP A 668 27.92 2.10 -2.65
C TRP A 668 27.67 0.97 -3.65
N ASP A 669 28.29 -0.20 -3.45
CA ASP A 669 28.29 -1.30 -4.41
C ASP A 669 27.01 -2.14 -4.40
N ASP A 670 26.27 -2.16 -3.29
CA ASP A 670 24.96 -2.80 -3.17
C ASP A 670 23.77 -1.88 -3.55
N HIS A 671 23.93 -0.56 -3.43
CA HIS A 671 22.90 0.42 -3.84
C HIS A 671 23.12 1.00 -5.25
N ASP A 672 24.28 0.81 -5.87
CA ASP A 672 24.47 1.12 -7.28
C ASP A 672 23.65 0.17 -8.15
N ARG A 673 22.58 0.72 -8.76
CA ARG A 673 21.70 0.03 -9.70
C ARG A 673 21.86 0.48 -11.13
N SER A 674 22.84 1.34 -11.44
CA SER A 674 23.02 1.92 -12.78
C SER A 674 23.14 0.87 -13.89
N GLY A 675 23.71 -0.30 -13.58
CA GLY A 675 23.82 -1.44 -14.48
C GLY A 675 22.76 -2.54 -14.33
N ARG A 676 21.68 -2.34 -13.57
CA ARG A 676 20.63 -3.35 -13.39
C ARG A 676 19.55 -3.22 -14.47
N THR A 677 19.27 -4.34 -15.16
CA THR A 677 18.26 -4.45 -16.22
C THR A 677 17.40 -5.71 -16.09
N LEU A 678 17.60 -6.49 -15.02
CA LEU A 678 17.08 -7.86 -14.90
C LEU A 678 15.56 -7.96 -15.06
N ALA A 679 14.78 -7.03 -14.46
CA ALA A 679 13.33 -7.06 -14.58
C ALA A 679 12.87 -6.85 -16.03
N ARG A 680 13.36 -5.78 -16.67
CA ARG A 680 13.12 -5.49 -18.09
C ARG A 680 13.51 -6.66 -18.99
N ASP A 681 14.73 -7.19 -18.83
CA ASP A 681 15.25 -8.25 -19.69
C ASP A 681 14.49 -9.57 -19.48
N THR A 682 14.07 -9.86 -18.25
CA THR A 682 13.20 -11.01 -17.96
C THR A 682 11.87 -10.88 -18.70
N GLY A 683 11.24 -9.69 -18.65
CA GLY A 683 10.01 -9.41 -19.40
C GLY A 683 10.19 -9.60 -20.91
N MET A 684 11.26 -9.05 -21.49
CA MET A 684 11.56 -9.22 -22.91
C MET A 684 11.81 -10.68 -23.30
N ASN A 685 12.54 -11.44 -22.47
CA ASN A 685 12.85 -12.84 -22.73
C ASN A 685 11.59 -13.72 -22.71
N TYR A 686 10.68 -13.49 -21.77
CA TYR A 686 9.38 -14.15 -21.74
C TYR A 686 8.58 -13.84 -23.00
N LEU A 687 8.43 -12.56 -23.37
CA LEU A 687 7.66 -12.19 -24.56
C LEU A 687 8.28 -12.75 -25.85
N ASN A 688 9.62 -12.73 -25.99
CA ASN A 688 10.32 -13.34 -27.14
C ASN A 688 10.09 -14.84 -27.28
N SER A 689 9.76 -15.53 -26.19
CA SER A 689 9.51 -16.97 -26.17
C SER A 689 8.06 -17.34 -26.51
N VAL A 690 7.19 -16.34 -26.71
CA VAL A 690 5.76 -16.52 -27.01
C VAL A 690 5.52 -16.33 -28.51
N GLY A 691 4.71 -17.23 -29.11
CA GLY A 691 4.33 -17.12 -30.52
C GLY A 691 3.49 -15.86 -30.83
N GLU A 692 3.31 -15.56 -32.11
CA GLU A 692 2.53 -14.39 -32.58
C GLU A 692 1.10 -14.42 -32.02
N ASN A 693 0.63 -13.27 -31.51
CA ASN A 693 -0.69 -13.11 -30.87
C ASN A 693 -0.93 -14.12 -29.71
N GLY A 694 0.12 -14.70 -29.14
CA GLY A 694 0.01 -15.72 -28.09
C GLY A 694 -0.57 -15.19 -26.77
N ILE A 695 -1.09 -16.11 -25.95
CA ILE A 695 -1.56 -15.82 -24.60
C ILE A 695 -0.49 -16.29 -23.62
N LEU A 696 -0.01 -15.39 -22.76
CA LEU A 696 0.96 -15.71 -21.71
C LEU A 696 0.30 -15.55 -20.33
N PHE A 697 0.13 -16.66 -19.63
CA PHE A 697 -0.32 -16.64 -18.24
C PHE A 697 0.84 -16.34 -17.29
N THR A 698 0.58 -15.46 -16.31
CA THR A 698 1.47 -15.09 -15.21
C THR A 698 0.77 -15.21 -13.86
N ASN A 699 1.52 -15.12 -12.76
CA ASN A 699 1.00 -15.22 -11.40
C ASN A 699 1.73 -14.29 -10.43
N GLY A 700 1.21 -13.07 -10.31
CA GLY A 700 1.64 -12.08 -9.32
C GLY A 700 2.39 -10.89 -9.92
N ASP A 701 2.99 -10.08 -9.07
CA ASP A 701 3.52 -8.77 -9.45
C ASP A 701 4.87 -8.92 -10.20
N ASN A 702 5.75 -9.78 -9.69
CA ASN A 702 7.13 -9.93 -10.16
C ASN A 702 7.27 -10.59 -11.55
N ASP A 703 6.25 -11.32 -12.03
CA ASP A 703 6.23 -11.85 -13.39
C ASP A 703 5.35 -11.03 -14.32
N THR A 704 4.29 -10.38 -13.82
CA THR A 704 3.35 -9.59 -14.64
C THR A 704 3.85 -8.18 -14.93
N TYR A 705 4.29 -7.44 -13.92
CA TYR A 705 4.60 -6.01 -14.07
C TYR A 705 5.82 -5.72 -14.96
N PRO A 706 6.88 -6.54 -14.99
CA PRO A 706 7.95 -6.36 -15.96
C PRO A 706 7.46 -6.54 -17.41
N LEU A 707 6.52 -7.46 -17.67
CA LEU A 707 5.93 -7.66 -18.99
C LEU A 707 5.08 -6.46 -19.40
N TRP A 708 4.19 -6.01 -18.50
CA TRP A 708 3.39 -4.81 -18.74
C TRP A 708 4.27 -3.59 -18.96
N TYR A 709 5.36 -3.42 -18.21
CA TYR A 709 6.31 -2.34 -18.45
C TYR A 709 6.89 -2.37 -19.87
N VAL A 710 7.41 -3.50 -20.35
CA VAL A 710 8.01 -3.55 -21.69
C VAL A 710 6.97 -3.41 -22.81
N GLN A 711 5.74 -3.89 -22.60
CA GLN A 711 4.65 -3.72 -23.57
C GLN A 711 4.12 -2.28 -23.58
N GLU A 712 3.72 -1.79 -22.41
CA GLU A 712 3.04 -0.51 -22.28
C GLU A 712 3.99 0.68 -22.33
N THR A 713 5.20 0.57 -21.77
CA THR A 713 6.16 1.67 -21.82
C THR A 713 7.00 1.59 -23.08
N GLU A 714 7.65 0.45 -23.38
CA GLU A 714 8.60 0.35 -24.49
C GLU A 714 7.98 -0.07 -25.83
N GLY A 715 6.72 -0.51 -25.86
CA GLY A 715 6.04 -0.92 -27.09
C GLY A 715 6.53 -2.27 -27.64
N PHE A 716 7.05 -3.15 -26.78
CA PHE A 716 7.64 -4.42 -27.20
C PHE A 716 6.61 -5.56 -27.18
N ARG A 717 6.46 -6.30 -28.29
CA ARG A 717 5.54 -7.46 -28.41
C ARG A 717 4.12 -7.17 -27.91
N THR A 718 3.54 -6.07 -28.40
CA THR A 718 2.15 -5.64 -28.13
C THR A 718 1.09 -6.58 -28.70
N ASP A 719 1.48 -7.58 -29.49
CA ASP A 719 0.64 -8.68 -29.97
C ASP A 719 0.34 -9.73 -28.88
N VAL A 720 1.25 -9.93 -27.92
CA VAL A 720 1.11 -10.96 -26.88
C VAL A 720 0.12 -10.52 -25.80
N ARG A 721 -0.81 -11.41 -25.43
CA ARG A 721 -1.77 -11.17 -24.35
C ARG A 721 -1.28 -11.68 -23.00
N VAL A 722 -0.73 -10.77 -22.18
CA VAL A 722 -0.31 -11.09 -20.80
C VAL A 722 -1.53 -11.17 -19.89
N THR A 723 -1.72 -12.32 -19.24
CA THR A 723 -2.90 -12.66 -18.43
C THR A 723 -2.50 -13.12 -17.03
N ASN A 724 -2.69 -12.26 -16.03
CA ASN A 724 -2.40 -12.59 -14.64
C ASN A 724 -3.53 -13.44 -14.03
N LEU A 725 -3.20 -14.64 -13.57
CA LEU A 725 -4.15 -15.60 -13.00
C LEU A 725 -4.84 -15.09 -11.74
N SER A 726 -4.13 -14.36 -10.88
CA SER A 726 -4.69 -13.78 -9.65
C SER A 726 -5.77 -12.74 -9.96
N PHE A 727 -5.63 -12.00 -11.06
CA PHE A 727 -6.64 -11.05 -11.52
C PHE A 727 -7.75 -11.71 -12.34
N LEU A 728 -7.49 -12.83 -13.03
CA LEU A 728 -8.48 -13.57 -13.82
C LEU A 728 -9.64 -14.15 -12.98
N GLN A 729 -9.48 -14.17 -11.65
CA GLN A 729 -10.56 -14.43 -10.71
C GLN A 729 -11.55 -13.27 -10.56
N THR A 730 -11.31 -12.10 -11.14
CA THR A 730 -12.11 -10.90 -10.96
C THR A 730 -12.87 -10.53 -12.23
N GLU A 731 -14.06 -9.94 -12.04
CA GLU A 731 -14.97 -9.58 -13.14
C GLU A 731 -14.39 -8.51 -14.05
N TRP A 732 -13.84 -7.45 -13.46
CA TRP A 732 -13.24 -6.32 -14.19
C TRP A 732 -12.09 -6.76 -15.11
N TYR A 733 -11.29 -7.75 -14.69
CA TYR A 733 -10.16 -8.20 -15.49
C TYR A 733 -10.60 -9.08 -16.65
N VAL A 734 -11.63 -9.91 -16.48
CA VAL A 734 -12.25 -10.63 -17.60
C VAL A 734 -12.77 -9.65 -18.64
N ASP A 735 -13.49 -8.60 -18.21
CA ASP A 735 -13.96 -7.53 -19.10
C ASP A 735 -12.81 -6.82 -19.84
N GLN A 736 -11.68 -6.59 -19.16
CA GLN A 736 -10.48 -6.02 -19.77
C GLN A 736 -9.88 -6.91 -20.86
N LEU A 737 -9.80 -8.22 -20.61
CA LEU A 737 -9.19 -9.17 -21.54
C LEU A 737 -10.07 -9.49 -22.76
N LEU A 738 -11.37 -9.23 -22.68
CA LEU A 738 -12.32 -9.33 -23.79
C LEU A 738 -12.26 -8.15 -24.77
N ARG A 739 -11.36 -7.19 -24.55
CA ARG A 739 -11.18 -6.01 -25.41
C ARG A 739 -9.87 -6.12 -26.21
N GLN A 740 -9.88 -5.53 -27.40
CA GLN A 740 -8.65 -5.34 -28.18
C GLN A 740 -7.68 -4.49 -27.35
N ALA A 741 -6.42 -4.91 -27.24
CA ALA A 741 -5.36 -4.09 -26.65
C ALA A 741 -4.17 -4.06 -27.60
N TYR A 742 -3.93 -2.89 -28.18
CA TYR A 742 -2.97 -2.71 -29.27
C TYR A 742 -3.18 -3.75 -30.38
N ASP A 743 -2.16 -4.53 -30.69
CA ASP A 743 -2.17 -5.55 -31.75
C ASP A 743 -2.70 -6.90 -31.24
N SER A 744 -2.83 -7.08 -29.93
CA SER A 744 -3.31 -8.32 -29.34
C SER A 744 -4.83 -8.45 -29.47
N GLU A 745 -5.29 -9.55 -30.06
CA GLU A 745 -6.71 -9.85 -30.15
C GLU A 745 -7.34 -10.10 -28.77
N PRO A 746 -8.66 -9.83 -28.58
CA PRO A 746 -9.41 -10.23 -27.39
C PRO A 746 -9.22 -11.70 -27.05
N LEU A 747 -9.24 -12.06 -25.77
CA LEU A 747 -9.22 -13.47 -25.39
C LEU A 747 -10.43 -14.22 -25.97
N PRO A 748 -10.27 -15.48 -26.42
CA PRO A 748 -11.34 -16.26 -27.01
C PRO A 748 -12.27 -16.83 -25.93
N ILE A 749 -12.91 -15.95 -25.16
CA ILE A 749 -13.90 -16.25 -24.13
C ILE A 749 -15.25 -15.79 -24.66
N LYS A 750 -16.22 -16.71 -24.80
CA LYS A 750 -17.53 -16.42 -25.41
C LYS A 750 -18.65 -16.27 -24.37
N TRP A 751 -18.28 -16.10 -23.11
CA TRP A 751 -19.25 -15.95 -22.03
C TRP A 751 -19.89 -14.56 -22.08
N PRO A 752 -21.22 -14.46 -21.98
CA PRO A 752 -21.86 -13.17 -21.80
C PRO A 752 -21.58 -12.66 -20.38
N GLN A 753 -21.56 -11.34 -20.20
CA GLN A 753 -21.16 -10.71 -18.94
C GLN A 753 -21.98 -11.21 -17.74
N GLU A 754 -23.28 -11.37 -17.90
CA GLU A 754 -24.17 -11.90 -16.87
C GLU A 754 -23.86 -13.35 -16.43
N ALA A 755 -23.10 -14.11 -17.22
CA ALA A 755 -22.75 -15.49 -16.89
C ALA A 755 -21.50 -15.59 -16.00
N TYR A 756 -20.55 -14.67 -16.10
CA TYR A 756 -19.34 -14.66 -15.25
C TYR A 756 -19.37 -13.63 -14.12
N TYR A 757 -20.36 -12.74 -14.07
CA TYR A 757 -20.59 -11.81 -12.96
C TYR A 757 -21.29 -12.45 -11.75
N GLY A 758 -21.03 -11.90 -10.56
CA GLY A 758 -21.67 -12.28 -9.31
C GLY A 758 -21.35 -13.70 -8.83
N GLU A 759 -22.16 -14.22 -7.91
CA GLU A 759 -21.94 -15.55 -7.32
C GLU A 759 -22.00 -16.67 -8.37
N ARG A 760 -22.92 -16.57 -9.35
CA ARG A 760 -23.08 -17.56 -10.42
C ARG A 760 -21.80 -17.79 -11.23
N GLY A 761 -21.07 -16.71 -11.51
CA GLY A 761 -19.83 -16.76 -12.29
C GLY A 761 -18.56 -16.91 -11.45
N SER A 762 -18.68 -17.02 -10.12
CA SER A 762 -17.53 -17.06 -9.22
C SER A 762 -16.87 -18.44 -9.16
N ALA A 763 -17.66 -19.51 -9.26
CA ALA A 763 -17.20 -20.88 -9.26
C ALA A 763 -18.27 -21.84 -9.81
N ALA A 764 -17.86 -23.06 -10.15
CA ALA A 764 -18.74 -24.20 -10.35
C ALA A 764 -18.31 -25.35 -9.42
N PHE A 765 -19.24 -25.92 -8.64
CA PHE A 765 -18.93 -27.04 -7.74
C PHE A 765 -18.65 -28.31 -8.53
N VAL A 766 -17.62 -29.04 -8.13
CA VAL A 766 -17.34 -30.37 -8.66
C VAL A 766 -18.06 -31.36 -7.76
N LEU A 767 -19.00 -32.11 -8.34
CA LEU A 767 -19.75 -33.13 -7.63
C LEU A 767 -19.68 -34.44 -8.39
N THR A 768 -19.19 -35.49 -7.73
CA THR A 768 -19.07 -36.81 -8.34
C THR A 768 -20.25 -37.70 -7.99
N ARG A 769 -20.53 -38.64 -8.90
CA ARG A 769 -21.46 -39.75 -8.63
C ARG A 769 -21.08 -40.50 -7.36
N GLN A 770 -19.79 -40.75 -7.15
CA GLN A 770 -19.28 -41.50 -6.01
C GLN A 770 -19.57 -40.79 -4.68
N GLU A 771 -19.36 -39.47 -4.60
CA GLU A 771 -19.68 -38.68 -3.40
C GLU A 771 -21.17 -38.71 -3.07
N ILE A 772 -22.03 -38.54 -4.07
CA ILE A 772 -23.48 -38.61 -3.90
C ILE A 772 -23.88 -39.98 -3.37
N GLU A 773 -23.45 -41.06 -4.05
CA GLU A 773 -23.81 -42.42 -3.65
C GLU A 773 -23.26 -42.78 -2.27
N ASN A 774 -22.06 -42.31 -1.90
CA ASN A 774 -21.49 -42.50 -0.56
C ASN A 774 -22.36 -41.86 0.51
N VAL A 775 -22.82 -40.62 0.30
CA VAL A 775 -23.71 -39.92 1.24
C VAL A 775 -25.07 -40.62 1.33
N LEU A 776 -25.64 -41.08 0.21
CA LEU A 776 -26.89 -41.84 0.22
C LEU A 776 -26.76 -43.17 0.97
N ARG A 777 -25.64 -43.89 0.79
CA ARG A 777 -25.35 -45.14 1.54
C ARG A 777 -25.19 -44.87 3.04
N GLN A 778 -24.49 -43.80 3.42
CA GLN A 778 -24.33 -43.40 4.82
C GLN A 778 -25.68 -43.09 5.48
N ASN A 779 -26.68 -42.65 4.70
CA ASN A 779 -28.04 -42.40 5.14
C ASN A 779 -28.99 -43.60 4.95
N ASN A 780 -28.45 -44.82 4.76
CA ASN A 780 -29.21 -46.06 4.61
C ASN A 780 -30.20 -46.09 3.42
N ILE A 781 -29.94 -45.31 2.37
CA ILE A 781 -30.73 -45.35 1.14
C ILE A 781 -30.25 -46.51 0.25
N PRO A 782 -31.13 -47.42 -0.22
CA PRO A 782 -30.72 -48.54 -1.05
C PRO A 782 -30.37 -48.08 -2.49
N PRO A 783 -29.36 -48.71 -3.15
CA PRO A 783 -28.92 -48.31 -4.49
C PRO A 783 -30.01 -48.26 -5.57
N VAL A 784 -31.03 -49.11 -5.47
CA VAL A 784 -32.19 -49.12 -6.38
C VAL A 784 -32.96 -47.79 -6.37
N SER A 785 -32.91 -47.05 -5.26
CA SER A 785 -33.63 -45.79 -5.08
C SER A 785 -32.80 -44.56 -5.47
N PHE A 786 -31.53 -44.72 -5.85
CA PHE A 786 -30.62 -43.59 -6.12
C PHE A 786 -31.12 -42.64 -7.21
N GLY A 787 -31.76 -43.16 -8.27
CA GLY A 787 -32.32 -42.36 -9.36
C GLY A 787 -33.44 -41.39 -8.93
N SER A 788 -33.99 -41.54 -7.72
CA SER A 788 -34.94 -40.58 -7.14
C SER A 788 -34.28 -39.40 -6.43
N TYR A 789 -32.96 -39.47 -6.17
CA TYR A 789 -32.21 -38.46 -5.41
C TYR A 789 -31.26 -37.63 -6.27
N TYR A 790 -30.84 -38.15 -7.44
CA TYR A 790 -29.98 -37.42 -8.37
C TYR A 790 -30.17 -37.86 -9.83
N ASP A 791 -29.77 -37.02 -10.77
CA ASP A 791 -29.81 -37.31 -12.21
C ASP A 791 -28.67 -38.25 -12.63
N VAL A 792 -28.95 -39.55 -12.66
CA VAL A 792 -27.99 -40.60 -13.05
C VAL A 792 -27.41 -40.43 -14.45
N ASN A 793 -28.07 -39.70 -15.35
CA ASN A 793 -27.59 -39.49 -16.72
C ASN A 793 -26.64 -38.29 -16.83
N ALA A 794 -26.82 -37.28 -15.97
CA ALA A 794 -25.96 -36.12 -15.91
C ALA A 794 -24.64 -36.42 -15.18
N PHE A 795 -24.67 -37.20 -14.10
CA PHE A 795 -23.49 -37.54 -13.30
C PHE A 795 -22.68 -38.69 -13.91
N ARG A 796 -21.54 -38.37 -14.52
CA ARG A 796 -20.67 -39.31 -15.22
C ARG A 796 -19.22 -39.17 -14.79
N ASP A 797 -18.47 -40.27 -14.86
CA ASP A 797 -17.05 -40.27 -14.52
C ASP A 797 -16.21 -39.41 -15.50
N THR A 798 -16.62 -39.35 -16.77
CA THR A 798 -15.97 -38.52 -17.80
C THR A 798 -16.99 -37.69 -18.57
N LEU A 799 -16.72 -36.39 -18.71
CA LEU A 799 -17.59 -35.41 -19.36
C LEU A 799 -16.86 -34.69 -20.50
N SER A 800 -17.55 -34.38 -21.59
CA SER A 800 -17.00 -33.54 -22.66
C SER A 800 -16.79 -32.11 -22.14
N LEU A 801 -15.55 -31.62 -22.18
CA LEU A 801 -15.21 -30.26 -21.75
C LEU A 801 -16.06 -29.22 -22.49
N LYS A 802 -16.18 -29.36 -23.81
CA LYS A 802 -16.97 -28.47 -24.67
C LYS A 802 -18.43 -28.40 -24.25
N GLN A 803 -19.03 -29.54 -23.92
CA GLN A 803 -20.43 -29.58 -23.47
C GLN A 803 -20.60 -28.93 -22.09
N VAL A 804 -19.65 -29.16 -21.17
CA VAL A 804 -19.69 -28.56 -19.83
C VAL A 804 -19.57 -27.04 -19.93
N MET A 805 -18.63 -26.53 -20.73
CA MET A 805 -18.49 -25.08 -20.95
C MET A 805 -19.73 -24.46 -21.59
N GLU A 806 -20.32 -25.10 -22.60
CA GLU A 806 -21.57 -24.63 -23.21
C GLU A 806 -22.74 -24.57 -22.22
N ASN A 807 -22.87 -25.58 -21.36
CA ASN A 807 -23.89 -25.61 -20.31
C ASN A 807 -23.69 -24.44 -19.33
N LEU A 808 -22.48 -24.25 -18.81
CA LEU A 808 -22.15 -23.18 -17.85
C LEU A 808 -22.40 -21.79 -18.46
N ARG A 809 -21.90 -21.57 -19.68
CA ARG A 809 -22.01 -20.33 -20.45
C ARG A 809 -23.47 -19.95 -20.73
N THR A 810 -24.29 -20.90 -21.17
CA THR A 810 -25.70 -20.65 -21.50
C THR A 810 -26.64 -20.73 -20.30
N GLY A 811 -26.17 -21.25 -19.16
CA GLY A 811 -26.99 -21.52 -17.99
C GLY A 811 -27.85 -22.78 -18.09
N LYS A 812 -27.84 -23.47 -19.22
CA LYS A 812 -28.65 -24.67 -19.45
C LYS A 812 -28.00 -25.87 -18.77
N ASN A 813 -28.79 -26.68 -18.06
CA ASN A 813 -28.33 -27.91 -17.39
C ASN A 813 -27.16 -27.70 -16.42
N THR A 814 -27.08 -26.53 -15.79
CA THR A 814 -26.00 -26.16 -14.85
C THR A 814 -26.23 -26.67 -13.43
N LYS A 815 -27.43 -27.17 -13.13
CA LYS A 815 -27.81 -27.72 -11.83
C LYS A 815 -28.58 -29.03 -11.99
N PRO A 816 -27.92 -30.12 -12.41
CA PRO A 816 -28.56 -31.43 -12.43
C PRO A 816 -29.05 -31.80 -11.02
N ALA A 817 -30.18 -32.52 -10.94
CA ALA A 817 -30.77 -32.92 -9.67
C ALA A 817 -29.76 -33.68 -8.81
N ASN A 818 -29.63 -33.29 -7.54
CA ASN A 818 -28.67 -33.87 -6.58
C ASN A 818 -29.14 -33.62 -5.13
N PRO A 819 -28.64 -34.38 -4.14
CA PRO A 819 -29.08 -34.25 -2.74
C PRO A 819 -28.40 -33.12 -1.96
N PHE A 820 -27.47 -32.37 -2.55
CA PHE A 820 -26.72 -31.32 -1.87
C PHE A 820 -27.35 -29.94 -2.10
N ASN A 821 -27.37 -29.10 -1.06
CA ASN A 821 -27.75 -27.70 -1.21
C ASN A 821 -26.57 -26.90 -1.79
N THR A 822 -26.66 -26.59 -3.08
CA THR A 822 -25.64 -25.83 -3.83
C THR A 822 -26.04 -24.38 -4.09
N GLY A 823 -27.19 -23.95 -3.60
CA GLY A 823 -27.71 -22.59 -3.80
C GLY A 823 -27.79 -22.23 -5.28
N ASP A 824 -27.22 -21.07 -5.64
CA ASP A 824 -27.13 -20.57 -7.02
C ASP A 824 -25.87 -20.93 -7.79
N THR A 825 -24.98 -21.69 -7.18
CA THR A 825 -23.71 -22.08 -7.80
C THR A 825 -23.93 -23.21 -8.82
N PRO A 826 -23.41 -23.08 -10.05
CA PRO A 826 -23.40 -24.17 -11.03
C PRO A 826 -22.65 -25.41 -10.56
N ILE A 827 -22.92 -26.55 -11.20
CA ILE A 827 -22.33 -27.86 -10.90
C ILE A 827 -21.69 -28.46 -12.15
N ILE A 828 -20.48 -29.00 -11.98
CA ILE A 828 -19.81 -29.90 -12.91
C ILE A 828 -20.07 -31.33 -12.39
N PRO A 829 -20.92 -32.15 -13.05
CA PRO A 829 -21.40 -33.42 -12.52
C PRO A 829 -20.42 -34.58 -12.81
N GLY A 830 -19.14 -34.36 -12.53
CA GLY A 830 -18.05 -35.30 -12.80
C GLY A 830 -16.70 -34.66 -12.53
N ASN A 831 -15.66 -35.49 -12.38
CA ASN A 831 -14.32 -35.04 -12.02
C ASN A 831 -13.27 -35.24 -13.13
N VAL A 832 -13.63 -35.82 -14.28
CA VAL A 832 -12.73 -35.89 -15.44
C VAL A 832 -13.40 -35.21 -16.63
N LEU A 833 -12.74 -34.18 -17.17
CA LEU A 833 -13.16 -33.52 -18.40
C LEU A 833 -12.29 -34.02 -19.55
N VAL A 834 -12.90 -34.30 -20.70
CA VAL A 834 -12.20 -34.68 -21.93
C VAL A 834 -12.39 -33.62 -23.00
N LEU A 835 -11.27 -33.11 -23.53
CA LEU A 835 -11.24 -32.30 -24.73
C LEU A 835 -10.87 -33.21 -25.90
N TYR A 836 -11.72 -33.28 -26.91
CA TYR A 836 -11.44 -34.01 -28.15
C TYR A 836 -10.65 -33.09 -29.10
N VAL A 837 -9.46 -33.53 -29.50
CA VAL A 837 -8.51 -32.76 -30.30
C VAL A 837 -8.48 -33.33 -31.71
N ASP A 838 -8.66 -32.45 -32.70
CA ASP A 838 -8.43 -32.83 -34.09
C ASP A 838 -6.93 -32.87 -34.38
N THR A 839 -6.37 -34.08 -34.33
CA THR A 839 -4.92 -34.30 -34.51
C THR A 839 -4.37 -33.79 -35.84
N ALA A 840 -5.20 -33.61 -36.88
CA ALA A 840 -4.78 -33.10 -38.18
C ALA A 840 -4.49 -31.58 -38.17
N ASN A 841 -5.07 -30.86 -37.20
CA ASN A 841 -5.03 -29.40 -37.11
C ASN A 841 -4.02 -28.89 -36.06
N VAL A 842 -3.24 -29.78 -35.44
CA VAL A 842 -2.23 -29.45 -34.45
C VAL A 842 -0.84 -29.63 -35.04
N ASP A 843 0.02 -28.61 -34.92
CA ASP A 843 1.44 -28.74 -35.25
C ASP A 843 2.20 -29.44 -34.11
N TRP A 844 2.08 -30.77 -34.07
CA TRP A 844 2.75 -31.62 -33.08
C TRP A 844 4.27 -31.50 -33.09
N LYS A 845 4.85 -31.14 -34.25
CA LYS A 845 6.29 -30.97 -34.39
C LYS A 845 6.74 -29.69 -33.70
N ALA A 846 6.02 -28.59 -33.89
CA ALA A 846 6.29 -27.34 -33.16
C ALA A 846 6.11 -27.51 -31.64
N LEU A 847 5.16 -28.34 -31.21
CA LEU A 847 4.90 -28.63 -29.79
C LEU A 847 5.86 -29.67 -29.18
N HIS A 848 6.75 -30.28 -29.96
CA HIS A 848 7.61 -31.39 -29.51
C HIS A 848 6.82 -32.54 -28.84
N ALA A 849 5.60 -32.80 -29.32
CA ALA A 849 4.65 -33.74 -28.73
C ALA A 849 4.22 -34.83 -29.74
N LYS A 850 3.60 -35.90 -29.23
CA LYS A 850 3.00 -36.95 -30.07
C LYS A 850 1.51 -36.67 -30.30
N PRO A 851 0.96 -36.99 -31.48
CA PRO A 851 -0.46 -36.88 -31.72
C PRO A 851 -1.30 -37.61 -30.68
N ASN A 852 -2.27 -36.90 -30.12
CA ASN A 852 -3.24 -37.41 -29.18
C ASN A 852 -4.62 -36.81 -29.50
N ASP A 853 -5.64 -37.65 -29.63
CA ASP A 853 -7.01 -37.24 -29.99
C ASP A 853 -7.82 -36.78 -28.76
N LYS A 854 -7.27 -36.96 -27.55
CA LYS A 854 -7.94 -36.63 -26.29
C LYS A 854 -6.97 -36.02 -25.28
N MET A 855 -7.39 -34.92 -24.67
CA MET A 855 -6.73 -34.33 -23.50
C MET A 855 -7.63 -34.52 -22.28
N TYR A 856 -7.09 -35.11 -21.21
CA TYR A 856 -7.84 -35.42 -19.99
C TYR A 856 -7.51 -34.43 -18.86
N ILE A 857 -8.51 -33.70 -18.40
CA ILE A 857 -8.36 -32.73 -17.31
C ILE A 857 -8.98 -33.32 -16.05
N ASN A 858 -8.14 -33.58 -15.05
CA ASN A 858 -8.56 -34.17 -13.79
C ASN A 858 -8.88 -33.10 -12.74
N LEU A 859 -10.11 -33.12 -12.24
CA LEU A 859 -10.64 -32.25 -11.19
C LEU A 859 -10.80 -32.98 -9.85
N GLY A 860 -10.31 -34.22 -9.71
CA GLY A 860 -10.57 -35.09 -8.56
C GLY A 860 -10.13 -34.53 -7.20
N ASP A 861 -9.16 -33.63 -7.17
CA ASP A 861 -8.68 -32.98 -5.93
C ASP A 861 -9.40 -31.65 -5.64
N LYS A 862 -10.41 -31.27 -6.44
CA LYS A 862 -11.10 -29.98 -6.36
C LYS A 862 -12.55 -30.18 -5.93
N SER A 863 -13.01 -29.37 -4.98
CA SER A 863 -14.42 -29.23 -4.62
C SER A 863 -15.16 -28.20 -5.49
N ALA A 864 -14.42 -27.31 -6.15
CA ALA A 864 -14.93 -26.30 -7.05
C ALA A 864 -13.87 -25.92 -8.09
N VAL A 865 -14.34 -25.49 -9.26
CA VAL A 865 -13.55 -24.83 -10.30
C VAL A 865 -13.89 -23.35 -10.26
N TYR A 866 -12.90 -22.50 -9.96
CA TYR A 866 -13.12 -21.07 -9.79
C TYR A 866 -13.05 -20.31 -11.11
N ARG A 867 -13.52 -19.06 -11.13
CA ARG A 867 -13.60 -18.21 -12.35
C ARG A 867 -12.35 -18.27 -13.21
N GLN A 868 -11.14 -18.12 -12.65
CA GLN A 868 -9.90 -18.17 -13.46
C GLN A 868 -9.77 -19.48 -14.25
N GLU A 869 -10.12 -20.61 -13.63
CA GLU A 869 -10.00 -21.94 -14.21
C GLU A 869 -11.11 -22.15 -15.25
N LEU A 870 -12.32 -21.68 -14.96
CA LEU A 870 -13.43 -21.67 -15.93
C LEU A 870 -13.04 -20.90 -17.21
N MET A 871 -12.37 -19.74 -17.07
CA MET A 871 -11.91 -18.95 -18.21
C MET A 871 -10.80 -19.67 -18.98
N ILE A 872 -9.86 -20.36 -18.31
CA ILE A 872 -8.85 -21.19 -18.98
C ILE A 872 -9.50 -22.34 -19.75
N LEU A 873 -10.44 -23.04 -19.13
CA LEU A 873 -11.18 -24.15 -19.74
C LEU A 873 -11.98 -23.70 -20.98
N GLU A 874 -12.66 -22.56 -20.90
CA GLU A 874 -13.35 -21.93 -22.03
C GLU A 874 -12.38 -21.61 -23.17
N MET A 875 -11.25 -20.96 -22.86
CA MET A 875 -10.23 -20.64 -23.87
C MET A 875 -9.67 -21.89 -24.55
N LEU A 876 -9.40 -22.96 -23.79
CA LEU A 876 -8.94 -24.24 -24.36
C LEU A 876 -9.95 -24.80 -25.36
N THR A 877 -11.25 -24.76 -25.06
CA THR A 877 -12.28 -25.22 -26.01
C THR A 877 -12.34 -24.37 -27.27
N ASN A 878 -12.26 -23.05 -27.15
CA ASN A 878 -12.40 -22.14 -28.27
C ASN A 878 -11.14 -22.15 -29.16
N ILE A 879 -9.95 -22.25 -28.57
CA ILE A 879 -8.68 -22.38 -29.31
C ILE A 879 -8.61 -23.71 -30.04
N ASN A 880 -9.10 -24.79 -29.44
CA ASN A 880 -9.20 -26.08 -30.12
C ASN A 880 -10.16 -26.02 -31.33
N ASP A 881 -11.30 -25.34 -31.18
CA ASP A 881 -12.24 -25.08 -32.29
C ASP A 881 -11.60 -24.20 -33.39
N ASP A 882 -10.72 -23.27 -33.01
CA ASP A 882 -9.97 -22.40 -33.92
C ASP A 882 -8.61 -23.00 -34.37
N HIS A 883 -8.48 -24.33 -34.32
CA HIS A 883 -7.33 -25.09 -34.83
C HIS A 883 -5.97 -24.70 -34.24
N TRP A 884 -5.95 -24.36 -32.95
CA TRP A 884 -4.71 -24.06 -32.20
C TRP A 884 -3.85 -22.95 -32.82
N LYS A 885 -4.44 -22.07 -33.63
CA LYS A 885 -3.75 -20.95 -34.29
C LYS A 885 -3.15 -19.95 -33.30
N ARG A 886 -3.76 -19.83 -32.11
CA ARG A 886 -3.33 -18.94 -31.04
C ARG A 886 -2.66 -19.76 -29.93
N PRO A 887 -1.35 -19.64 -29.71
CA PRO A 887 -0.65 -20.45 -28.72
C PRO A 887 -0.92 -19.97 -27.29
N ILE A 888 -0.94 -20.91 -26.34
CA ILE A 888 -1.03 -20.65 -24.90
C ILE A 888 0.31 -20.98 -24.25
N HIS A 889 0.80 -20.08 -23.42
CA HIS A 889 2.04 -20.22 -22.66
C HIS A 889 1.77 -19.93 -21.18
N PHE A 890 2.55 -20.57 -20.31
CA PHE A 890 2.55 -20.32 -18.87
C PHE A 890 3.96 -19.89 -18.46
N ALA A 891 4.06 -18.83 -17.64
CA ALA A 891 5.34 -18.43 -17.07
C ALA A 891 5.91 -19.55 -16.19
N THR A 892 7.23 -19.71 -16.18
CA THR A 892 7.92 -20.78 -15.43
C THR A 892 7.79 -20.63 -13.91
N THR A 893 7.31 -19.48 -13.44
CA THR A 893 7.04 -19.16 -12.04
C THR A 893 5.69 -19.70 -11.54
N ILE A 894 4.83 -20.19 -12.43
CA ILE A 894 3.50 -20.67 -12.06
C ILE A 894 3.57 -22.11 -11.55
N THR A 895 3.01 -22.35 -10.37
CA THR A 895 2.86 -23.71 -9.82
C THR A 895 1.88 -24.53 -10.68
N PRO A 896 2.17 -25.80 -11.00
CA PRO A 896 1.29 -26.69 -11.78
C PRO A 896 -0.19 -26.68 -11.41
N SER A 897 -0.49 -26.63 -10.12
CA SER A 897 -1.87 -26.61 -9.62
C SER A 897 -2.68 -25.39 -10.05
N LEU A 898 -2.04 -24.25 -10.33
CA LEU A 898 -2.71 -23.01 -10.75
C LEU A 898 -3.13 -23.03 -12.22
N PHE A 899 -2.51 -23.88 -13.03
CA PHE A 899 -2.96 -24.17 -14.40
C PHE A 899 -3.55 -25.59 -14.52
N MET A 900 -4.21 -26.06 -13.46
CA MET A 900 -4.98 -27.31 -13.45
C MET A 900 -4.16 -28.57 -13.80
N ASN A 901 -2.83 -28.56 -13.57
CA ASN A 901 -1.92 -29.65 -13.91
C ASN A 901 -2.02 -30.11 -15.37
N LEU A 902 -2.33 -29.20 -16.31
CA LEU A 902 -2.52 -29.53 -17.73
C LEU A 902 -1.27 -30.13 -18.41
N GLN A 903 -0.12 -30.06 -17.76
CA GLN A 903 1.12 -30.73 -18.19
C GLN A 903 1.04 -32.26 -18.11
N ASP A 904 0.15 -32.78 -17.26
CA ASP A 904 -0.03 -34.22 -17.01
C ASP A 904 -1.19 -34.80 -17.85
N SER A 905 -1.85 -33.96 -18.67
CA SER A 905 -3.13 -34.20 -19.36
C SER A 905 -3.05 -34.81 -20.75
#